data_AF-A0AAV1S9S1-F1
#
_entry.id   AF-A0AAV1S9S1-F1
#
_cell.length_a   1.000
_cell.length_b   1.000
_cell.length_c   1.000
_cell.angle_alpha   90.00
_cell.angle_beta   90.00
_cell.angle_gamma   90.00
#
_symmetry.space_group_name_H-M   'P 1'
#
loop_
_entity.id
_entity.type
_entity.pdbx_description
1 polymer ?
#
loop_
_entity_poly.entity_id
_entity_poly.type
_entity_poly.pdbx_seq_one_letter_code
_entity_poly.pdbx_strand_id
1 'polypeptide(L)'
;MLKLLDKRLRRLYSRFRWPIRRGSKPKVVIKKFGKSNSKSHNGIKVEPTNIGSATVHPNGQLSEEKPIKIATFNAALFSMAPAVPKTENPRSFDDESEDVADSRKAIDNNKLRTKSANDRPRSILKQSPLHPNSINGNENLSKQQKFAKSKLRVSINLPDNEISLLRNRQLSFREDEKEGASSVNISKILRGKAPMRSQSLSLAKNLGNGGVDGESYRSTRTVVQVLKELDADILALQDVKAEEEKAMKPLSDLAAALGMNYVFAESWAPEYGNAILSKWPIKGWKVQKIFDDTDFRNVLKATIDVPQAGEVNFHCTHLDHLDENWRMKQIDAIIQSSGAPHILAGGLNSLDETDYSDERWTDIVKYYEEIGKPTPKVEVMRYMKSKRYTDAKDFAGECESVVMIAKGQNVQGTCKYGTRVDYIMASPNSPYKFVPGSYSVFSSKGTSDHHIVKVDIIKASSSSQENVTRKKRQPKQKVVKITNTSPSAKEMMTYDELVPKLEDWTKNATHHQLQTLHSILQHQATVGYLQPFLSAYPAPIDAATFRRQVPLSSYDDYAHLISQLANGDIYHHSHLLSVDPLLCFFYSSGTATLKPKLIPYFDSALSRAASYNAHQGSAAIFRKLIPPRPEVNKILWFLYADDVTTTRGGFKVMAASTYPLQGNKSRNNWSQALPCISPPRNFDIIDGIRAAYAPGLIRAFSLLESKWEQLCYDLESGFPSLEIADAAMKESVVEVLGGPQVDLSKRIGEICAESNWGGIVSKLWPNVRYVKSVTTGSMKQYYSKLKYYAGDVMILGGDYFASECCLGINLDIQQPPESTRFVMLPTAAYFEFLPFDLNESSVVGEETLDFSGVEVGKMYEVVVTTYRGLYRYRLGDIVRIAGFHNTSPLVEFMMRAPKTANEIITEKDLMSAMESFQHSMAEEVVEFAVFSDLELSPKQLKVFIEFREGCAFLQEEKLQESVETLKRCCTSLENGLGGIYKVQKDRDEIGPLLVSVVRSGSFDGILQMAIKNGAPASQYKPPKIIRNSEIVGFMEESALVTISLD
;
A
#
# COMPACT_ATOMS: atom_id res chain seq x y z
N MET A 1 62.03 -12.45 11.11
CA MET A 1 61.22 -13.58 11.63
C MET A 1 59.96 -13.88 10.81
N LEU A 2 59.19 -12.89 10.34
CA LEU A 2 57.85 -13.07 9.72
C LEU A 2 57.72 -14.18 8.64
N LYS A 3 58.72 -14.41 7.77
CA LYS A 3 58.69 -15.48 6.74
C LYS A 3 58.74 -16.92 7.29
N LEU A 4 58.92 -17.14 8.60
CA LEU A 4 58.85 -18.46 9.25
C LEU A 4 57.49 -18.78 9.87
N LEU A 5 56.68 -17.77 10.20
CA LEU A 5 55.32 -17.94 10.73
C LEU A 5 54.36 -18.49 9.65
N ASP A 6 54.42 -17.93 8.45
CA ASP A 6 53.60 -18.34 7.29
C ASP A 6 53.77 -19.84 6.94
N LYS A 7 55.00 -20.36 6.98
CA LYS A 7 55.27 -21.79 6.76
C LYS A 7 54.83 -22.71 7.90
N ARG A 8 54.55 -22.19 9.11
CA ARG A 8 53.97 -22.97 10.22
C ARG A 8 52.44 -22.93 10.22
N LEU A 9 51.80 -21.78 9.94
CA LEU A 9 50.34 -21.70 9.81
C LEU A 9 49.79 -22.64 8.72
N ARG A 10 50.40 -22.65 7.53
CA ARG A 10 49.97 -23.52 6.41
C ARG A 10 50.11 -25.03 6.70
N ARG A 11 50.84 -25.43 7.75
CA ARG A 11 50.89 -26.83 8.21
C ARG A 11 49.83 -27.16 9.27
N LEU A 12 49.41 -26.20 10.10
CA LEU A 12 48.33 -26.42 11.08
C LEU A 12 46.98 -26.72 10.40
N TYR A 13 46.63 -25.95 9.36
CA TYR A 13 45.38 -26.15 8.59
C TYR A 13 45.32 -27.47 7.79
N SER A 14 46.36 -28.30 7.81
CA SER A 14 46.40 -29.58 7.08
C SER A 14 45.94 -30.81 7.90
N ARG A 15 45.69 -30.67 9.22
CA ARG A 15 45.49 -31.83 10.12
C ARG A 15 44.16 -31.93 10.87
N PHE A 16 43.28 -30.93 10.83
CA PHE A 16 41.89 -31.07 11.29
C PHE A 16 40.98 -31.61 10.18
N ARG A 17 41.21 -32.86 9.77
CA ARG A 17 40.27 -33.67 8.97
C ARG A 17 39.54 -34.66 9.89
N TRP A 18 38.41 -34.24 10.45
CA TRP A 18 37.44 -35.14 11.09
C TRP A 18 36.13 -35.19 10.25
N PRO A 19 35.33 -36.26 10.39
CA PRO A 19 34.82 -36.94 9.19
C PRO A 19 33.56 -36.32 8.55
N ILE A 20 33.50 -36.40 7.22
CA ILE A 20 32.30 -36.10 6.43
C ILE A 20 31.22 -37.15 6.75
N ARG A 21 30.36 -36.87 7.72
CA ARG A 21 29.06 -37.54 7.81
C ARG A 21 28.21 -37.06 6.63
N ARG A 22 28.06 -37.92 5.61
CA ARG A 22 27.06 -37.72 4.54
C ARG A 22 25.67 -37.73 5.19
N GLY A 23 25.07 -36.56 5.38
CA GLY A 23 23.64 -36.44 5.68
C GLY A 23 22.82 -37.13 4.60
N SER A 24 21.96 -38.06 5.00
CA SER A 24 21.11 -38.79 4.06
C SER A 24 20.04 -37.89 3.47
N LYS A 25 19.88 -37.91 2.14
CA LYS A 25 18.71 -37.32 1.47
C LYS A 25 17.42 -37.89 2.10
N PRO A 26 16.37 -37.08 2.31
CA PRO A 26 15.05 -37.63 2.63
C PRO A 26 14.58 -38.52 1.46
N LYS A 27 14.48 -39.83 1.71
CA LYS A 27 13.92 -40.77 0.74
C LYS A 27 12.40 -40.60 0.73
N VAL A 28 11.85 -40.01 -0.32
CA VAL A 28 10.40 -40.11 -0.60
C VAL A 28 10.06 -41.58 -0.81
N VAL A 29 9.19 -42.13 0.04
CA VAL A 29 8.81 -43.55 0.02
C VAL A 29 7.74 -43.77 -1.06
N ILE A 30 8.18 -44.14 -2.26
CA ILE A 30 7.28 -44.58 -3.34
C ILE A 30 6.75 -45.98 -3.01
N LYS A 31 5.56 -46.07 -2.40
CA LYS A 31 4.80 -47.34 -2.30
C LYS A 31 4.26 -47.74 -3.68
N LYS A 32 5.10 -48.35 -4.52
CA LYS A 32 4.64 -49.20 -5.62
C LYS A 32 4.22 -50.55 -5.05
N PHE A 33 2.92 -50.82 -5.01
CA PHE A 33 2.45 -52.21 -4.97
C PHE A 33 2.63 -52.85 -6.36
N GLY A 34 3.09 -54.11 -6.36
CA GLY A 34 3.53 -54.80 -7.57
C GLY A 34 2.38 -55.39 -8.38
N LYS A 35 2.65 -55.68 -9.66
CA LYS A 35 1.81 -56.56 -10.48
C LYS A 35 1.97 -58.00 -10.02
N SER A 36 0.90 -58.79 -10.12
CA SER A 36 0.98 -60.23 -10.37
C SER A 36 0.02 -60.60 -11.49
N ASN A 37 0.42 -61.52 -12.37
CA ASN A 37 -0.41 -62.04 -13.45
C ASN A 37 -0.78 -63.50 -13.13
N SER A 38 -2.04 -63.87 -13.35
CA SER A 38 -2.44 -65.25 -13.65
C SER A 38 -3.53 -65.24 -14.73
N LYS A 39 -3.72 -66.38 -15.41
CA LYS A 39 -4.58 -66.49 -16.61
C LYS A 39 -5.90 -67.20 -16.29
N SER A 40 -6.93 -66.83 -17.06
CA SER A 40 -8.02 -67.69 -17.60
C SER A 40 -8.55 -68.88 -16.77
N HIS A 41 -9.88 -68.91 -16.59
CA HIS A 41 -10.66 -70.11 -16.97
C HIS A 41 -12.11 -69.73 -17.34
N ASN A 42 -12.77 -70.61 -18.10
CA ASN A 42 -14.12 -70.39 -18.64
C ASN A 42 -15.24 -70.72 -17.64
N GLY A 43 -16.39 -70.06 -17.80
CA GLY A 43 -17.70 -70.45 -17.25
C GLY A 43 -18.79 -70.23 -18.30
N ILE A 44 -19.81 -71.08 -18.35
CA ILE A 44 -20.79 -71.15 -19.46
C ILE A 44 -22.19 -70.65 -19.02
N LYS A 45 -22.98 -70.20 -20.01
CA LYS A 45 -24.41 -69.82 -19.96
C LYS A 45 -25.28 -70.67 -19.01
N VAL A 46 -26.40 -70.09 -18.56
CA VAL A 46 -27.77 -70.57 -18.88
C VAL A 46 -28.81 -69.46 -18.63
N GLU A 47 -29.87 -69.46 -19.44
CA GLU A 47 -31.05 -68.55 -19.47
C GLU A 47 -32.24 -69.21 -18.72
N PRO A 48 -33.45 -68.61 -18.45
CA PRO A 48 -34.36 -68.16 -19.53
C PRO A 48 -35.52 -67.13 -19.23
N THR A 49 -36.11 -66.63 -20.33
CA THR A 49 -37.55 -66.30 -20.60
C THR A 49 -38.49 -65.60 -19.58
N ASN A 50 -39.07 -64.45 -20.01
CA ASN A 50 -40.49 -64.27 -20.43
C ASN A 50 -40.64 -62.83 -21.01
N ILE A 51 -41.19 -62.57 -22.22
CA ILE A 51 -42.55 -62.76 -22.77
C ILE A 51 -43.60 -61.88 -22.04
N GLY A 52 -44.25 -60.87 -22.66
CA GLY A 52 -44.04 -60.26 -23.99
C GLY A 52 -45.17 -59.30 -24.46
N SER A 53 -45.05 -58.81 -25.72
CA SER A 53 -46.11 -58.26 -26.61
C SER A 53 -46.75 -56.86 -26.38
N ALA A 54 -46.40 -55.91 -27.29
CA ALA A 54 -47.24 -54.83 -27.90
C ALA A 54 -47.97 -53.77 -27.01
N THR A 55 -48.28 -52.53 -27.42
CA THR A 55 -48.06 -51.70 -28.64
C THR A 55 -48.09 -50.22 -28.16
N VAL A 56 -47.35 -49.23 -28.68
CA VAL A 56 -47.57 -48.39 -29.90
C VAL A 56 -46.39 -47.39 -29.98
N HIS A 57 -45.93 -46.97 -31.16
CA HIS A 57 -44.97 -45.85 -31.31
C HIS A 57 -45.65 -44.47 -31.37
N PRO A 58 -44.99 -43.43 -30.84
CA PRO A 58 -44.49 -42.41 -31.78
C PRO A 58 -42.97 -42.14 -31.64
N ASN A 59 -42.46 -41.35 -32.58
CA ASN A 59 -41.03 -41.01 -32.76
C ASN A 59 -40.39 -40.31 -31.54
N GLY A 60 -39.06 -40.41 -31.44
CA GLY A 60 -38.27 -39.22 -31.11
C GLY A 60 -37.48 -39.18 -29.81
N GLN A 61 -36.96 -40.30 -29.27
CA GLN A 61 -35.91 -40.22 -28.26
C GLN A 61 -34.57 -39.76 -28.88
N LEU A 62 -34.42 -38.44 -28.99
CA LEU A 62 -33.11 -37.81 -28.84
C LEU A 62 -32.51 -38.20 -27.48
N SER A 63 -31.18 -38.27 -27.39
CA SER A 63 -30.50 -38.35 -26.10
C SER A 63 -30.77 -37.08 -25.31
N GLU A 64 -31.43 -37.18 -24.16
CA GLU A 64 -31.64 -36.07 -23.25
C GLU A 64 -30.27 -35.59 -22.71
N GLU A 65 -29.74 -34.49 -23.26
CA GLU A 65 -28.53 -33.82 -22.76
C GLU A 65 -28.84 -33.27 -21.36
N LYS A 66 -28.49 -34.04 -20.31
CA LYS A 66 -28.80 -33.71 -18.92
C LYS A 66 -28.21 -32.33 -18.55
N PRO A 67 -29.01 -31.38 -18.03
CA PRO A 67 -28.52 -30.06 -17.69
C PRO A 67 -27.52 -30.10 -16.52
N ILE A 68 -26.57 -29.16 -16.57
CA ILE A 68 -25.54 -28.93 -15.56
C ILE A 68 -25.98 -27.74 -14.72
N LYS A 69 -26.16 -27.95 -13.42
CA LYS A 69 -26.57 -26.90 -12.48
C LYS A 69 -25.37 -26.05 -12.09
N ILE A 70 -25.40 -24.75 -12.38
CA ILE A 70 -24.31 -23.83 -12.02
C ILE A 70 -24.80 -22.70 -11.12
N ALA A 71 -23.98 -22.27 -10.16
CA ALA A 71 -24.31 -21.15 -9.29
C ALA A 71 -23.09 -20.32 -8.89
N THR A 72 -23.35 -19.09 -8.46
CA THR A 72 -22.34 -18.19 -7.88
C THR A 72 -22.80 -17.55 -6.57
N PHE A 73 -21.86 -17.32 -5.67
CA PHE A 73 -22.13 -16.75 -4.34
C PHE A 73 -20.90 -16.02 -3.80
N ASN A 74 -21.04 -14.73 -3.47
CA ASN A 74 -20.10 -14.11 -2.54
C ASN A 74 -20.38 -14.63 -1.12
N ALA A 75 -19.38 -15.23 -0.49
CA ALA A 75 -19.46 -15.85 0.83
C ALA A 75 -18.78 -15.01 1.93
N ALA A 76 -18.60 -13.71 1.70
CA ALA A 76 -18.27 -12.74 2.74
C ALA A 76 -19.21 -12.90 3.95
N LEU A 77 -18.65 -12.72 5.16
CA LEU A 77 -19.27 -12.99 6.48
C LEU A 77 -19.31 -14.47 6.93
N PHE A 78 -18.40 -15.32 6.43
CA PHE A 78 -18.15 -16.68 6.99
C PHE A 78 -17.89 -16.68 8.52
N SER A 79 -18.95 -16.91 9.30
CA SER A 79 -18.82 -17.25 10.73
C SER A 79 -18.37 -18.71 10.87
N MET A 80 -17.15 -18.90 11.36
CA MET A 80 -16.45 -20.19 11.40
C MET A 80 -16.86 -21.10 12.58
N ALA A 81 -18.17 -21.36 12.70
CA ALA A 81 -18.65 -22.47 13.51
C ALA A 81 -18.21 -23.81 12.86
N PRO A 82 -17.56 -24.74 13.59
CA PRO A 82 -17.05 -25.97 13.01
C PRO A 82 -18.14 -26.83 12.35
N ALA A 83 -17.85 -27.35 11.15
CA ALA A 83 -18.76 -28.17 10.38
C ALA A 83 -18.82 -29.63 10.88
N VAL A 84 -19.29 -29.84 12.13
CA VAL A 84 -19.98 -31.05 12.65
C VAL A 84 -20.38 -30.78 14.11
N PRO A 85 -21.62 -31.07 14.53
CA PRO A 85 -21.94 -31.10 15.97
C PRO A 85 -21.28 -32.33 16.60
N LYS A 86 -20.52 -32.13 17.69
CA LYS A 86 -19.94 -33.26 18.44
C LYS A 86 -21.06 -34.08 19.07
N THR A 87 -21.29 -35.28 18.57
CA THR A 87 -22.09 -36.30 19.24
C THR A 87 -21.31 -36.86 20.42
N GLU A 88 -21.66 -36.42 21.63
CA GLU A 88 -21.32 -37.16 22.84
C GLU A 88 -22.04 -38.52 22.80
N ASN A 89 -21.34 -39.59 23.17
CA ASN A 89 -21.91 -40.90 23.44
C ASN A 89 -21.19 -41.53 24.66
N PRO A 90 -21.85 -42.36 25.47
CA PRO A 90 -21.54 -42.36 26.91
C PRO A 90 -20.86 -43.62 27.47
N ARG A 91 -20.07 -43.38 28.53
CA ARG A 91 -19.82 -44.23 29.72
C ARG A 91 -19.51 -45.73 29.57
N SER A 92 -18.31 -46.07 30.00
CA SER A 92 -17.96 -47.19 30.91
C SER A 92 -16.47 -47.07 31.22
N PHE A 93 -15.89 -47.50 32.34
CA PHE A 93 -16.23 -47.78 33.75
C PHE A 93 -14.91 -48.39 34.31
N ASP A 94 -14.73 -48.44 35.63
CA ASP A 94 -13.61 -49.10 36.35
C ASP A 94 -12.21 -48.45 36.12
N ASP A 95 -11.48 -47.84 37.06
CA ASP A 95 -11.27 -47.96 38.54
C ASP A 95 -10.00 -48.80 38.90
N GLU A 96 -9.53 -48.71 40.16
CA GLU A 96 -8.18 -49.04 40.68
C GLU A 96 -7.10 -47.97 40.30
N SER A 97 -6.60 -47.10 41.21
CA SER A 97 -5.80 -47.26 42.46
C SER A 97 -4.26 -47.31 42.18
N GLU A 98 -3.35 -46.86 43.04
CA GLU A 98 -3.45 -46.27 44.40
C GLU A 98 -2.28 -45.28 44.70
N ASP A 99 -2.20 -44.82 45.96
CA ASP A 99 -1.08 -44.18 46.69
C ASP A 99 -0.69 -42.69 46.56
N VAL A 100 -1.05 -41.95 47.63
CA VAL A 100 -0.21 -41.09 48.51
C VAL A 100 0.56 -39.91 47.86
N ALA A 101 0.25 -38.62 48.08
CA ALA A 101 -0.06 -37.82 49.30
C ALA A 101 1.17 -37.55 50.22
N ASP A 102 1.24 -36.55 51.11
CA ASP A 102 0.30 -35.52 51.57
C ASP A 102 1.05 -34.18 51.88
N SER A 103 0.27 -33.10 51.91
CA SER A 103 0.28 -32.00 52.90
C SER A 103 0.76 -30.60 52.45
N ARG A 104 0.15 -29.46 52.87
CA ARG A 104 -1.11 -29.08 53.59
C ARG A 104 -1.31 -27.55 53.28
N LYS A 105 -2.42 -26.82 53.51
CA LYS A 105 -3.52 -26.88 54.51
C LYS A 105 -4.74 -26.01 54.07
N ALA A 106 -5.82 -26.04 54.85
CA ALA A 106 -7.12 -25.30 54.73
C ALA A 106 -6.99 -23.76 54.46
N ILE A 107 -7.92 -23.04 53.81
CA ILE A 107 -9.42 -22.97 53.83
C ILE A 107 -10.02 -22.28 55.08
N ASP A 108 -10.66 -21.11 54.88
CA ASP A 108 -11.97 -20.70 55.44
C ASP A 108 -12.34 -19.23 55.04
N ASN A 109 -13.59 -18.75 55.10
CA ASN A 109 -14.82 -19.31 54.48
C ASN A 109 -15.93 -18.24 54.28
N ASN A 110 -16.99 -18.64 53.59
CA ASN A 110 -18.20 -17.86 53.25
C ASN A 110 -19.08 -17.44 54.44
N LYS A 111 -19.77 -16.29 54.30
CA LYS A 111 -21.26 -16.11 54.43
C LYS A 111 -21.65 -14.68 54.04
N LEU A 112 -22.54 -14.43 53.06
CA LEU A 112 -23.99 -14.69 53.00
C LEU A 112 -24.86 -13.84 53.97
N ARG A 113 -25.54 -12.82 53.43
CA ARG A 113 -27.03 -12.72 53.51
C ARG A 113 -27.63 -11.71 52.51
N THR A 114 -28.96 -11.64 52.48
CA THR A 114 -29.77 -11.23 51.31
C THR A 114 -30.98 -10.34 51.66
N LYS A 115 -31.45 -9.57 50.67
CA LYS A 115 -32.81 -8.97 50.52
C LYS A 115 -33.25 -7.86 51.52
N SER A 116 -33.63 -6.71 50.96
CA SER A 116 -35.03 -6.22 50.98
C SER A 116 -35.27 -5.20 49.85
N ALA A 117 -36.50 -4.72 49.68
CA ALA A 117 -36.92 -3.75 48.66
C ALA A 117 -37.79 -2.63 49.26
N ASN A 118 -38.05 -1.57 48.45
CA ASN A 118 -38.73 -0.31 48.78
C ASN A 118 -37.92 0.57 49.78
N ASP A 119 -37.88 1.90 49.67
CA ASP A 119 -38.92 2.83 49.21
C ASP A 119 -38.42 4.07 48.43
N ARG A 120 -39.37 4.88 47.91
CA ARG A 120 -39.21 6.30 47.54
C ARG A 120 -40.35 7.09 48.19
N PRO A 121 -40.10 8.29 48.75
CA PRO A 121 -40.51 9.48 47.98
C PRO A 121 -39.77 10.81 48.26
N ARG A 122 -39.83 11.72 47.25
CA ARG A 122 -39.86 13.21 47.33
C ARG A 122 -38.65 13.95 47.99
N SER A 123 -37.91 14.82 47.28
CA SER A 123 -38.27 16.12 46.68
C SER A 123 -38.38 17.29 47.67
N ILE A 124 -37.55 18.33 47.50
CA ILE A 124 -37.96 19.73 47.78
C ILE A 124 -37.13 20.79 47.01
N LEU A 125 -37.87 21.77 46.46
CA LEU A 125 -37.57 23.14 46.02
C LEU A 125 -36.42 23.52 45.05
N LYS A 126 -36.77 24.49 44.19
CA LYS A 126 -35.92 25.32 43.34
C LYS A 126 -35.47 26.57 44.11
N GLN A 127 -34.41 27.25 43.65
CA GLN A 127 -34.50 28.69 43.35
C GLN A 127 -33.35 29.17 42.45
N SER A 128 -33.68 30.10 41.54
CA SER A 128 -32.77 31.03 40.88
C SER A 128 -33.22 32.45 41.30
N PRO A 129 -32.38 33.50 41.20
CA PRO A 129 -32.58 34.38 40.02
C PRO A 129 -31.36 35.21 39.52
N LEU A 130 -31.41 35.52 38.22
CA LEU A 130 -31.12 36.82 37.55
C LEU A 130 -29.76 37.57 37.69
N HIS A 131 -29.20 37.92 36.53
CA HIS A 131 -28.40 39.15 36.31
C HIS A 131 -29.31 40.36 36.00
N PRO A 132 -28.82 41.60 36.17
CA PRO A 132 -29.39 42.79 35.53
C PRO A 132 -28.39 43.63 34.68
N ASN A 133 -28.70 43.75 33.39
CA ASN A 133 -28.59 44.93 32.49
C ASN A 133 -27.25 45.70 32.24
N SER A 134 -27.29 46.47 31.14
CA SER A 134 -26.20 47.17 30.45
C SER A 134 -26.37 48.70 30.41
N ILE A 135 -25.33 49.42 29.96
CA ILE A 135 -25.39 50.83 29.50
C ILE A 135 -24.75 50.95 28.10
N ASN A 136 -25.14 51.97 27.34
CA ASN A 136 -25.09 52.04 25.87
C ASN A 136 -23.82 52.65 25.24
N GLY A 137 -23.65 52.41 23.93
CA GLY A 137 -22.81 53.20 23.02
C GLY A 137 -23.14 52.93 21.54
N ASN A 138 -23.71 53.91 20.83
CA ASN A 138 -23.93 53.91 19.37
C ASN A 138 -22.67 54.47 18.66
N GLU A 139 -22.43 54.38 17.33
CA GLU A 139 -23.20 53.86 16.18
C GLU A 139 -22.24 53.59 14.99
N ASN A 140 -22.52 52.59 14.12
CA ASN A 140 -22.64 52.77 12.65
C ASN A 140 -22.93 51.45 11.89
N LEU A 141 -23.37 51.58 10.63
CA LEU A 141 -23.85 50.49 9.75
C LEU A 141 -22.77 50.07 8.70
N SER A 142 -22.84 48.95 7.96
CA SER A 142 -24.06 48.33 7.40
C SER A 142 -23.98 46.86 6.93
N LYS A 143 -25.13 46.17 7.09
CA LYS A 143 -25.79 45.17 6.21
C LYS A 143 -25.04 43.94 5.64
N GLN A 144 -25.37 42.77 6.21
CA GLN A 144 -25.77 41.55 5.46
C GLN A 144 -27.03 40.93 6.14
N GLN A 145 -27.81 40.10 5.44
CA GLN A 145 -29.12 39.59 5.89
C GLN A 145 -29.14 38.09 6.31
N LYS A 146 -30.13 37.73 7.14
CA LYS A 146 -30.38 36.41 7.76
C LYS A 146 -31.58 35.70 7.08
N PHE A 147 -31.82 34.38 7.19
CA PHE A 147 -32.52 33.63 8.27
C PHE A 147 -32.87 32.20 7.74
N ALA A 148 -33.36 31.16 8.44
CA ALA A 148 -33.59 30.77 9.86
C ALA A 148 -33.77 29.21 9.94
N LYS A 149 -34.25 28.64 11.07
CA LYS A 149 -34.63 27.21 11.25
C LYS A 149 -35.80 27.05 12.25
N SER A 150 -36.55 25.93 12.18
CA SER A 150 -37.35 25.38 13.31
C SER A 150 -37.51 23.84 13.23
N LYS A 151 -38.23 23.19 14.16
CA LYS A 151 -38.34 21.71 14.36
C LYS A 151 -39.74 21.28 14.82
N LEU A 152 -40.18 20.02 14.54
CA LEU A 152 -40.46 18.98 15.57
C LEU A 152 -40.85 17.58 14.97
N ARG A 153 -41.47 16.69 15.77
CA ARG A 153 -41.44 15.20 15.75
C ARG A 153 -42.75 14.63 16.37
N VAL A 154 -43.22 13.37 16.24
CA VAL A 154 -42.85 12.13 15.47
C VAL A 154 -43.99 11.08 15.62
N SER A 155 -43.83 9.87 15.04
CA SER A 155 -44.66 8.63 15.23
C SER A 155 -45.99 8.62 14.46
N ILE A 156 -46.61 7.51 14.04
CA ILE A 156 -46.24 6.06 13.92
C ILE A 156 -46.57 5.65 12.42
N ASN A 157 -46.49 4.45 11.82
CA ASN A 157 -46.32 3.03 12.19
C ASN A 157 -45.63 2.22 11.03
N LEU A 158 -45.76 0.89 11.02
CA LEU A 158 -45.17 -0.11 10.09
C LEU A 158 -46.09 -0.55 8.93
N PRO A 159 -45.61 -1.27 7.89
CA PRO A 159 -44.23 -1.45 7.43
C PRO A 159 -44.03 -1.20 5.91
N ASP A 160 -42.90 -0.60 5.49
CA ASP A 160 -42.50 -0.59 4.07
C ASP A 160 -40.97 -0.45 3.90
N ASN A 161 -40.44 -0.82 2.72
CA ASN A 161 -39.00 -1.08 2.47
C ASN A 161 -38.05 0.09 2.80
N GLU A 162 -36.85 -0.23 3.31
CA GLU A 162 -35.86 0.74 3.82
C GLU A 162 -35.45 1.83 2.82
N ILE A 163 -35.35 1.49 1.53
CA ILE A 163 -34.94 2.40 0.45
C ILE A 163 -35.98 3.52 0.22
N SER A 164 -37.25 3.27 0.57
CA SER A 164 -38.35 4.24 0.43
C SER A 164 -38.31 5.38 1.46
N LEU A 165 -37.55 5.23 2.56
CA LEU A 165 -37.61 6.13 3.71
C LEU A 165 -36.94 7.50 3.47
N LEU A 166 -36.16 7.61 2.39
CA LEU A 166 -35.36 8.77 2.00
C LEU A 166 -36.05 10.16 2.04
N ARG A 167 -37.34 10.23 1.68
CA ARG A 167 -37.83 11.33 0.83
C ARG A 167 -38.68 12.43 1.50
N ASN A 168 -38.96 12.38 2.81
CA ASN A 168 -39.82 13.40 3.46
C ASN A 168 -39.39 13.77 4.89
N ARG A 169 -38.78 14.97 5.07
CA ARG A 169 -38.78 15.74 6.35
C ARG A 169 -38.20 17.16 6.24
N GLN A 170 -39.05 18.16 5.99
CA GLN A 170 -39.21 19.35 6.87
C GLN A 170 -40.32 20.29 6.38
N LEU A 171 -40.86 21.10 7.31
CA LEU A 171 -41.99 22.04 7.18
C LEU A 171 -43.36 21.34 6.98
N SER A 172 -44.49 21.84 7.48
CA SER A 172 -44.79 23.10 8.21
C SER A 172 -45.50 22.85 9.57
N PHE A 173 -46.15 23.87 10.16
CA PHE A 173 -46.81 23.86 11.47
C PHE A 173 -48.00 24.83 11.49
N ARG A 174 -48.88 24.71 12.51
CA ARG A 174 -50.08 25.55 12.84
C ARG A 174 -51.35 25.14 12.04
N GLU A 175 -52.57 25.17 12.60
CA GLU A 175 -53.00 25.58 13.96
C GLU A 175 -54.31 24.90 14.44
N ASP A 176 -54.71 25.27 15.67
CA ASP A 176 -56.06 25.26 16.29
C ASP A 176 -56.78 23.95 16.75
N GLU A 177 -56.82 23.85 18.09
CA GLU A 177 -58.01 23.78 18.97
C GLU A 177 -59.05 22.63 19.00
N LYS A 178 -59.40 22.33 20.28
CA LYS A 178 -60.70 21.92 20.85
C LYS A 178 -61.29 20.51 20.62
N GLU A 179 -61.50 19.85 21.76
CA GLU A 179 -62.76 19.28 22.29
C GLU A 179 -63.66 18.37 21.44
N GLY A 180 -64.36 17.45 22.13
CA GLY A 180 -65.48 16.67 21.57
C GLY A 180 -65.33 15.18 21.80
N ALA A 181 -66.31 14.56 22.47
CA ALA A 181 -66.28 13.15 22.82
C ALA A 181 -67.40 12.34 22.17
N SER A 182 -67.15 11.03 22.06
CA SER A 182 -68.12 9.92 22.09
C SER A 182 -69.19 9.75 21.00
N SER A 183 -69.16 8.54 20.40
CA SER A 183 -70.33 7.77 19.91
C SER A 183 -71.03 8.27 18.63
N VAL A 184 -71.80 7.49 17.86
CA VAL A 184 -72.48 6.20 18.11
C VAL A 184 -72.31 5.22 16.92
N ASN A 185 -71.86 4.00 17.21
CA ASN A 185 -72.41 2.67 16.89
C ASN A 185 -73.27 2.41 15.59
N ILE A 186 -73.31 1.13 15.15
CA ILE A 186 -74.31 0.48 14.26
C ILE A 186 -74.24 0.81 12.74
N SER A 187 -74.40 -0.10 11.76
CA SER A 187 -74.22 -1.58 11.68
C SER A 187 -74.42 -2.10 10.22
N LYS A 188 -74.04 -3.36 9.91
CA LYS A 188 -74.62 -4.24 8.85
C LYS A 188 -74.35 -3.81 7.36
N ILE A 189 -74.46 -4.62 6.29
CA ILE A 189 -74.82 -6.06 6.12
C ILE A 189 -74.21 -6.74 4.85
N LEU A 190 -73.78 -8.00 4.99
CA LEU A 190 -73.74 -9.17 4.05
C LEU A 190 -73.37 -9.11 2.53
N ARG A 191 -72.56 -10.14 2.16
CA ARG A 191 -72.54 -10.98 0.92
C ARG A 191 -72.03 -10.35 -0.39
N GLY A 192 -71.34 -11.08 -1.27
CA GLY A 192 -70.83 -12.49 -1.32
C GLY A 192 -69.91 -12.64 -2.55
N LYS A 193 -69.32 -13.78 -2.98
CA LYS A 193 -69.32 -15.24 -2.65
C LYS A 193 -67.85 -15.71 -2.95
N ALA A 194 -67.13 -16.55 -2.19
CA ALA A 194 -67.32 -17.98 -1.85
C ALA A 194 -67.23 -18.95 -3.08
N PRO A 195 -66.71 -20.21 -2.98
CA PRO A 195 -66.10 -20.91 -1.82
C PRO A 195 -64.89 -21.88 -2.12
N MET A 196 -64.55 -22.71 -1.11
CA MET A 196 -63.78 -23.99 -1.07
C MET A 196 -62.32 -23.86 -0.56
N ARG A 197 -61.86 -24.53 0.53
CA ARG A 197 -61.92 -25.95 1.00
C ARG A 197 -60.99 -26.90 0.23
N SER A 198 -60.27 -27.84 0.87
CA SER A 198 -60.03 -28.10 2.32
C SER A 198 -59.07 -29.29 2.51
N GLN A 199 -58.29 -29.30 3.61
CA GLN A 199 -58.31 -30.36 4.65
C GLN A 199 -57.28 -30.07 5.74
N SER A 200 -57.56 -30.48 6.99
CA SER A 200 -56.58 -30.52 8.08
C SER A 200 -56.94 -31.60 9.10
N LEU A 201 -55.95 -32.38 9.55
CA LEU A 201 -56.10 -33.44 10.56
C LEU A 201 -54.92 -33.42 11.56
N SER A 202 -55.09 -32.56 12.57
CA SER A 202 -54.98 -32.88 14.01
C SER A 202 -53.84 -33.74 14.60
N LEU A 203 -53.33 -33.25 15.75
CA LEU A 203 -52.59 -33.95 16.84
C LEU A 203 -51.09 -34.30 16.60
N ALA A 204 -50.19 -34.28 17.61
CA ALA A 204 -50.32 -33.83 19.01
C ALA A 204 -49.02 -33.31 19.67
N LYS A 205 -49.20 -32.23 20.44
CA LYS A 205 -48.51 -31.75 21.67
C LYS A 205 -47.46 -32.65 22.38
N ASN A 206 -46.44 -31.99 22.95
CA ASN A 206 -46.38 -31.80 24.42
C ASN A 206 -45.64 -30.49 24.82
N LEU A 207 -45.67 -30.13 26.11
CA LEU A 207 -45.53 -28.74 26.58
C LEU A 207 -44.45 -28.54 27.66
N GLY A 208 -43.86 -27.34 27.75
CA GLY A 208 -43.00 -26.90 28.86
C GLY A 208 -42.66 -25.41 28.79
N ASN A 209 -42.99 -24.64 29.85
CA ASN A 209 -42.68 -23.20 29.96
C ASN A 209 -41.20 -22.96 30.34
N GLY A 210 -40.58 -21.81 30.05
CA GLY A 210 -41.05 -20.67 29.25
C GLY A 210 -40.56 -19.30 29.77
N GLY A 211 -40.37 -18.35 28.85
CA GLY A 211 -40.17 -16.91 29.11
C GLY A 211 -38.73 -16.43 29.31
N VAL A 212 -38.30 -15.49 28.46
CA VAL A 212 -37.53 -14.25 28.74
C VAL A 212 -37.14 -13.61 27.39
N ASP A 213 -37.32 -12.28 27.30
CA ASP A 213 -36.79 -11.25 26.39
C ASP A 213 -36.51 -11.51 24.89
N GLY A 214 -36.83 -10.49 24.08
CA GLY A 214 -36.78 -10.55 22.62
C GLY A 214 -35.42 -10.20 22.02
N GLU A 215 -34.54 -11.18 21.86
CA GLU A 215 -33.46 -11.09 20.87
C GLU A 215 -34.00 -11.27 19.43
N SER A 216 -33.37 -10.56 18.48
CA SER A 216 -33.72 -10.70 17.06
C SER A 216 -33.21 -12.03 16.52
N TYR A 217 -34.12 -12.90 16.08
CA TYR A 217 -33.83 -14.23 15.54
C TYR A 217 -32.92 -14.18 14.29
N ARG A 218 -31.59 -14.21 14.50
CA ARG A 218 -30.64 -14.55 13.44
C ARG A 218 -30.70 -16.04 13.17
N SER A 219 -30.97 -16.39 11.91
CA SER A 219 -30.93 -17.77 11.40
C SER A 219 -29.57 -18.42 11.71
N THR A 220 -29.59 -19.53 12.44
CA THR A 220 -28.39 -20.28 12.89
C THR A 220 -27.85 -21.26 11.85
N ARG A 221 -28.23 -21.09 10.58
CA ARG A 221 -27.83 -21.96 9.46
C ARG A 221 -26.39 -21.70 9.05
N THR A 222 -25.68 -22.77 8.68
CA THR A 222 -24.30 -22.72 8.15
C THR A 222 -24.31 -22.61 6.62
N VAL A 223 -23.28 -21.99 6.04
CA VAL A 223 -23.09 -21.94 4.56
C VAL A 223 -23.11 -23.35 3.95
N VAL A 224 -22.55 -24.35 4.66
CA VAL A 224 -22.59 -25.77 4.24
C VAL A 224 -24.03 -26.27 4.04
N GLN A 225 -24.97 -25.90 4.91
CA GLN A 225 -26.37 -26.29 4.76
C GLN A 225 -27.04 -25.58 3.57
N VAL A 226 -26.78 -24.29 3.40
CA VAL A 226 -27.35 -23.51 2.28
C VAL A 226 -26.85 -24.03 0.92
N LEU A 227 -25.53 -24.29 0.80
CA LEU A 227 -24.95 -24.84 -0.43
C LEU A 227 -25.32 -26.31 -0.69
N LYS A 228 -25.73 -27.07 0.34
CA LYS A 228 -26.33 -28.41 0.16
C LYS A 228 -27.77 -28.35 -0.35
N GLU A 229 -28.60 -27.46 0.20
CA GLU A 229 -29.97 -27.25 -0.28
C GLU A 229 -30.01 -26.75 -1.75
N LEU A 230 -29.00 -26.00 -2.16
CA LEU A 230 -28.87 -25.44 -3.51
C LEU A 230 -28.72 -26.51 -4.61
N ASP A 231 -28.10 -27.66 -4.31
CA ASP A 231 -27.73 -28.72 -5.26
C ASP A 231 -27.19 -28.17 -6.60
N ALA A 232 -26.06 -27.44 -6.55
CA ALA A 232 -25.30 -27.08 -7.74
C ALA A 232 -24.28 -28.18 -8.09
N ASP A 233 -23.95 -28.34 -9.37
CA ASP A 233 -22.90 -29.27 -9.84
C ASP A 233 -21.53 -28.57 -9.98
N ILE A 234 -21.55 -27.26 -10.23
CA ILE A 234 -20.38 -26.36 -10.26
C ILE A 234 -20.72 -25.08 -9.49
N LEU A 235 -19.83 -24.64 -8.61
CA LEU A 235 -19.95 -23.39 -7.84
C LEU A 235 -18.79 -22.44 -8.15
N ALA A 236 -19.10 -21.18 -8.42
CA ALA A 236 -18.18 -20.07 -8.27
C ALA A 236 -18.40 -19.42 -6.89
N LEU A 237 -17.37 -19.37 -6.05
CA LEU A 237 -17.46 -18.74 -4.74
C LEU A 237 -16.47 -17.57 -4.65
N GLN A 238 -16.94 -16.42 -4.15
CA GLN A 238 -16.14 -15.21 -3.94
C GLN A 238 -15.93 -14.96 -2.42
N ASP A 239 -14.86 -14.24 -2.08
CA ASP A 239 -14.41 -13.90 -0.72
C ASP A 239 -14.35 -15.12 0.24
N VAL A 240 -13.98 -16.29 -0.30
CA VAL A 240 -13.83 -17.52 0.48
C VAL A 240 -12.52 -17.51 1.25
N LYS A 241 -12.56 -17.87 2.54
CA LYS A 241 -11.35 -18.06 3.33
C LYS A 241 -10.70 -19.43 3.06
N ALA A 242 -9.39 -19.45 2.84
CA ALA A 242 -8.57 -20.66 2.80
C ALA A 242 -7.16 -20.37 3.35
N GLU A 243 -6.83 -21.02 4.47
CA GLU A 243 -5.57 -20.83 5.21
C GLU A 243 -4.55 -21.90 4.77
N GLU A 244 -3.52 -21.51 4.01
CA GLU A 244 -2.54 -22.47 3.46
C GLU A 244 -1.81 -23.24 4.58
N GLU A 245 -1.40 -22.57 5.66
CA GLU A 245 -0.79 -23.17 6.85
C GLU A 245 -1.67 -24.25 7.51
N LYS A 246 -2.99 -24.19 7.33
CA LYS A 246 -3.96 -25.16 7.86
C LYS A 246 -4.53 -26.07 6.77
N ALA A 247 -3.76 -26.30 5.70
CA ALA A 247 -4.11 -27.14 4.55
C ALA A 247 -5.41 -26.72 3.85
N MET A 248 -5.55 -25.41 3.59
CA MET A 248 -6.68 -24.77 2.91
C MET A 248 -8.01 -24.82 3.68
N LYS A 249 -7.99 -25.04 5.00
CA LYS A 249 -9.17 -24.84 5.85
C LYS A 249 -9.56 -23.35 5.89
N PRO A 250 -10.86 -23.00 5.88
CA PRO A 250 -12.03 -23.87 5.86
C PRO A 250 -12.47 -24.40 4.48
N LEU A 251 -11.98 -23.87 3.36
CA LEU A 251 -12.40 -24.31 2.02
C LEU A 251 -12.26 -25.83 1.80
N SER A 252 -11.20 -26.46 2.33
CA SER A 252 -11.04 -27.92 2.32
C SER A 252 -12.23 -28.67 2.94
N ASP A 253 -12.74 -28.16 4.05
CA ASP A 253 -13.79 -28.80 4.86
C ASP A 253 -15.16 -28.55 4.25
N LEU A 254 -15.36 -27.37 3.66
CA LEU A 254 -16.53 -27.05 2.85
C LEU A 254 -16.63 -27.95 1.61
N ALA A 255 -15.55 -28.08 0.84
CA ALA A 255 -15.50 -28.91 -0.35
C ALA A 255 -15.70 -30.39 -0.02
N ALA A 256 -15.05 -30.90 1.04
CA ALA A 256 -15.25 -32.25 1.55
C ALA A 256 -16.71 -32.48 2.01
N ALA A 257 -17.30 -31.53 2.75
CA ALA A 257 -18.68 -31.63 3.20
C ALA A 257 -19.69 -31.62 2.04
N LEU A 258 -19.40 -30.91 0.94
CA LEU A 258 -20.20 -30.88 -0.30
C LEU A 258 -19.92 -32.06 -1.25
N GLY A 259 -18.86 -32.85 -1.01
CA GLY A 259 -18.45 -33.94 -1.91
C GLY A 259 -17.88 -33.46 -3.25
N MET A 260 -17.21 -32.30 -3.26
CA MET A 260 -16.71 -31.63 -4.46
C MET A 260 -15.18 -31.55 -4.51
N ASN A 261 -14.64 -31.62 -5.73
CA ASN A 261 -13.27 -31.16 -6.04
C ASN A 261 -13.24 -29.63 -5.96
N TYR A 262 -12.09 -29.02 -5.65
CA TYR A 262 -11.97 -27.56 -5.64
C TYR A 262 -10.62 -27.07 -6.19
N VAL A 263 -10.63 -25.84 -6.70
CA VAL A 263 -9.43 -25.02 -6.96
C VAL A 263 -9.64 -23.63 -6.35
N PHE A 264 -8.56 -22.98 -5.94
CA PHE A 264 -8.57 -21.71 -5.22
C PHE A 264 -7.54 -20.74 -5.79
N ALA A 265 -7.80 -19.44 -5.67
CA ALA A 265 -6.85 -18.39 -5.95
C ALA A 265 -7.09 -17.17 -5.07
N GLU A 266 -6.10 -16.81 -4.25
CA GLU A 266 -6.12 -15.58 -3.42
C GLU A 266 -6.49 -14.36 -4.27
N SER A 267 -7.46 -13.59 -3.81
CA SER A 267 -8.08 -12.49 -4.53
C SER A 267 -8.35 -11.36 -3.56
N TRP A 268 -7.95 -10.14 -3.94
CA TRP A 268 -8.15 -8.90 -3.15
C TRP A 268 -7.39 -8.83 -1.80
N ALA A 269 -7.34 -9.88 -0.98
CA ALA A 269 -6.63 -9.93 0.31
C ALA A 269 -5.99 -11.32 0.59
N PRO A 270 -4.94 -11.44 1.43
CA PRO A 270 -4.37 -12.73 1.85
C PRO A 270 -5.38 -13.61 2.58
N GLU A 271 -5.24 -14.93 2.48
CA GLU A 271 -6.17 -15.98 2.96
C GLU A 271 -7.59 -15.92 2.37
N TYR A 272 -7.97 -14.89 1.60
CA TYR A 272 -9.29 -14.74 0.98
C TYR A 272 -9.19 -14.83 -0.55
N GLY A 273 -10.17 -15.42 -1.21
CA GLY A 273 -10.07 -15.59 -2.66
C GLY A 273 -11.29 -16.12 -3.39
N ASN A 274 -11.08 -16.31 -4.70
CA ASN A 274 -12.01 -17.03 -5.56
C ASN A 274 -11.81 -18.53 -5.37
N ALA A 275 -12.91 -19.29 -5.30
CA ALA A 275 -12.88 -20.75 -5.41
C ALA A 275 -13.82 -21.23 -6.52
N ILE A 276 -13.41 -22.28 -7.23
CA ILE A 276 -14.32 -23.07 -8.07
C ILE A 276 -14.41 -24.46 -7.48
N LEU A 277 -15.63 -24.90 -7.14
CA LEU A 277 -15.92 -26.25 -6.69
C LEU A 277 -16.71 -26.99 -7.78
N SER A 278 -16.49 -28.31 -7.92
CA SER A 278 -17.30 -29.14 -8.83
C SER A 278 -17.43 -30.59 -8.35
N LYS A 279 -18.59 -31.20 -8.62
CA LYS A 279 -18.82 -32.65 -8.47
C LYS A 279 -17.93 -33.51 -9.38
N TRP A 280 -17.27 -32.92 -10.38
CA TRP A 280 -16.46 -33.63 -11.38
C TRP A 280 -14.98 -33.19 -11.36
N PRO A 281 -14.06 -33.97 -11.96
CA PRO A 281 -12.63 -33.64 -11.97
C PRO A 281 -12.32 -32.33 -12.69
N ILE A 282 -11.50 -31.50 -12.06
CA ILE A 282 -10.98 -30.26 -12.63
C ILE A 282 -9.68 -30.62 -13.36
N LYS A 283 -9.73 -30.76 -14.68
CA LYS A 283 -8.61 -31.19 -15.54
C LYS A 283 -7.44 -30.22 -15.53
N GLY A 284 -7.73 -28.93 -15.42
CA GLY A 284 -6.75 -27.87 -15.41
C GLY A 284 -7.38 -26.57 -14.93
N TRP A 285 -6.55 -25.69 -14.37
CA TRP A 285 -6.97 -24.38 -13.91
C TRP A 285 -5.84 -23.38 -14.10
N LYS A 286 -6.19 -22.10 -14.15
CA LYS A 286 -5.25 -20.99 -14.29
C LYS A 286 -5.78 -19.77 -13.59
N VAL A 287 -4.98 -19.22 -12.68
CA VAL A 287 -5.17 -17.87 -12.16
C VAL A 287 -4.73 -16.86 -13.20
N GLN A 288 -5.52 -15.81 -13.41
CA GLN A 288 -5.11 -14.64 -14.17
C GLN A 288 -5.42 -13.39 -13.37
N LYS A 289 -4.40 -12.59 -13.04
CA LYS A 289 -4.59 -11.22 -12.52
C LYS A 289 -5.39 -10.41 -13.54
N ILE A 290 -6.41 -9.71 -13.07
CA ILE A 290 -7.37 -9.07 -13.96
C ILE A 290 -6.90 -7.68 -14.45
N PHE A 291 -5.90 -7.05 -13.82
CA PHE A 291 -5.31 -5.83 -14.36
C PHE A 291 -3.77 -5.82 -14.27
N ASP A 292 -3.22 -5.26 -13.21
CA ASP A 292 -1.78 -5.20 -12.93
C ASP A 292 -1.49 -5.59 -11.47
N ASP A 293 -0.24 -5.44 -11.02
CA ASP A 293 0.14 -5.80 -9.66
C ASP A 293 -0.41 -4.85 -8.57
N THR A 294 -1.03 -3.73 -8.96
CA THR A 294 -1.75 -2.83 -8.05
C THR A 294 -3.17 -3.31 -7.75
N ASP A 295 -3.70 -4.30 -8.48
CA ASP A 295 -4.93 -5.03 -8.13
C ASP A 295 -4.61 -6.50 -7.81
N PHE A 296 -5.16 -7.01 -6.71
CA PHE A 296 -5.00 -8.43 -6.35
C PHE A 296 -6.16 -9.29 -6.82
N ARG A 297 -7.17 -8.71 -7.49
CA ARG A 297 -8.29 -9.47 -8.03
C ARG A 297 -7.87 -10.32 -9.22
N ASN A 298 -8.27 -11.59 -9.16
CA ASN A 298 -8.02 -12.58 -10.20
C ASN A 298 -9.32 -13.09 -10.82
N VAL A 299 -9.22 -13.59 -12.05
CA VAL A 299 -10.20 -14.49 -12.63
C VAL A 299 -9.61 -15.89 -12.56
N LEU A 300 -10.26 -16.75 -11.80
CA LEU A 300 -9.91 -18.16 -11.65
C LEU A 300 -10.59 -18.92 -12.79
N LYS A 301 -9.80 -19.34 -13.78
CA LYS A 301 -10.29 -20.06 -14.97
C LYS A 301 -10.08 -21.56 -14.75
N ALA A 302 -11.13 -22.36 -14.84
CA ALA A 302 -11.07 -23.82 -14.68
C ALA A 302 -11.68 -24.56 -15.88
N THR A 303 -11.09 -25.70 -16.26
CA THR A 303 -11.63 -26.63 -17.25
C THR A 303 -12.04 -27.92 -16.54
N ILE A 304 -13.34 -28.22 -16.56
CA ILE A 304 -14.00 -29.28 -15.78
C ILE A 304 -14.43 -30.39 -16.74
N ASP A 305 -14.16 -31.65 -16.38
CA ASP A 305 -14.49 -32.81 -17.22
C ASP A 305 -15.87 -33.35 -16.89
N VAL A 306 -16.90 -32.81 -17.53
CA VAL A 306 -18.29 -33.16 -17.24
C VAL A 306 -18.70 -34.41 -18.03
N PRO A 307 -19.26 -35.46 -17.39
CA PRO A 307 -19.78 -36.63 -18.10
C PRO A 307 -20.79 -36.23 -19.18
N GLN A 308 -20.74 -36.90 -20.33
CA GLN A 308 -21.60 -36.69 -21.51
C GLN A 308 -21.43 -35.33 -22.23
N ALA A 309 -21.20 -34.22 -21.51
CA ALA A 309 -20.90 -32.91 -22.11
C ALA A 309 -19.41 -32.70 -22.46
N GLY A 310 -18.50 -33.44 -21.84
CA GLY A 310 -17.05 -33.24 -21.94
C GLY A 310 -16.58 -31.95 -21.28
N GLU A 311 -15.53 -31.35 -21.80
CA GLU A 311 -14.85 -30.22 -21.15
C GLU A 311 -15.69 -28.94 -21.11
N VAL A 312 -15.87 -28.37 -19.92
CA VAL A 312 -16.57 -27.11 -19.66
C VAL A 312 -15.58 -26.10 -19.08
N ASN A 313 -15.47 -24.93 -19.71
CA ASN A 313 -14.66 -23.82 -19.21
C ASN A 313 -15.52 -22.91 -18.33
N PHE A 314 -15.14 -22.78 -17.06
CA PHE A 314 -15.86 -22.03 -16.04
C PHE A 314 -14.91 -21.03 -15.38
N HIS A 315 -15.29 -19.75 -15.36
CA HIS A 315 -14.48 -18.65 -14.85
C HIS A 315 -15.17 -18.01 -13.64
N CYS A 316 -14.48 -17.94 -12.50
CA CYS A 316 -14.93 -17.26 -11.27
C CYS A 316 -14.17 -15.94 -11.10
N THR A 317 -14.87 -14.87 -10.73
CA THR A 317 -14.28 -13.53 -10.50
C THR A 317 -14.97 -12.78 -9.37
N HIS A 318 -14.25 -11.86 -8.73
CA HIS A 318 -14.82 -10.78 -7.93
C HIS A 318 -14.17 -9.48 -8.39
N LEU A 319 -14.97 -8.50 -8.83
CA LEU A 319 -14.51 -7.22 -9.34
C LEU A 319 -14.41 -6.14 -8.24
N ASP A 320 -13.91 -4.95 -8.56
CA ASP A 320 -13.86 -3.84 -7.59
C ASP A 320 -15.26 -3.37 -7.16
N HIS A 321 -15.47 -2.96 -5.91
CA HIS A 321 -16.79 -2.56 -5.40
C HIS A 321 -16.95 -1.04 -5.20
N LEU A 322 -15.97 -0.24 -5.63
CA LEU A 322 -15.94 1.22 -5.45
C LEU A 322 -15.86 1.99 -6.78
N ASP A 323 -15.08 1.53 -7.76
CA ASP A 323 -14.81 2.31 -8.98
C ASP A 323 -15.14 1.53 -10.28
N GLU A 324 -16.09 2.08 -11.06
CA GLU A 324 -16.49 1.55 -12.37
C GLU A 324 -15.32 1.52 -13.36
N ASN A 325 -14.38 2.47 -13.28
CA ASN A 325 -13.24 2.54 -14.20
C ASN A 325 -12.25 1.38 -13.97
N TRP A 326 -12.08 0.95 -12.72
CA TRP A 326 -11.34 -0.28 -12.40
C TRP A 326 -12.09 -1.50 -12.90
N ARG A 327 -13.42 -1.57 -12.73
CA ARG A 327 -14.22 -2.69 -13.26
C ARG A 327 -14.24 -2.77 -14.79
N MET A 328 -14.23 -1.63 -15.48
CA MET A 328 -14.10 -1.54 -16.94
C MET A 328 -12.76 -2.09 -17.42
N LYS A 329 -11.64 -1.61 -16.84
CA LYS A 329 -10.30 -2.17 -17.08
C LYS A 329 -10.25 -3.67 -16.80
N GLN A 330 -10.88 -4.09 -15.71
CA GLN A 330 -10.90 -5.49 -15.29
C GLN A 330 -11.64 -6.38 -16.30
N ILE A 331 -12.89 -6.05 -16.63
CA ILE A 331 -13.67 -6.81 -17.62
C ILE A 331 -12.99 -6.84 -18.98
N ASP A 332 -12.40 -5.73 -19.43
CA ASP A 332 -11.71 -5.71 -20.73
C ASP A 332 -10.55 -6.73 -20.77
N ALA A 333 -9.75 -6.83 -19.70
CA ALA A 333 -8.71 -7.85 -19.61
C ALA A 333 -9.27 -9.28 -19.50
N ILE A 334 -10.41 -9.52 -18.82
CA ILE A 334 -11.08 -10.83 -18.83
C ILE A 334 -11.49 -11.20 -20.25
N ILE A 335 -12.04 -10.25 -21.02
CA ILE A 335 -12.50 -10.46 -22.40
C ILE A 335 -11.32 -10.68 -23.35
N GLN A 336 -10.35 -9.76 -23.40
CA GLN A 336 -9.16 -9.84 -24.27
C GLN A 336 -8.36 -11.15 -24.08
N SER A 337 -8.32 -11.68 -22.86
CA SER A 337 -7.55 -12.88 -22.50
C SER A 337 -8.26 -14.21 -22.74
N SER A 338 -9.54 -14.20 -23.12
CA SER A 338 -10.37 -15.41 -23.14
C SER A 338 -10.55 -15.95 -24.55
N GLY A 339 -9.48 -16.55 -25.10
CA GLY A 339 -9.47 -17.16 -26.43
C GLY A 339 -10.27 -18.47 -26.58
N ALA A 340 -11.11 -18.83 -25.60
CA ALA A 340 -11.97 -20.02 -25.64
C ALA A 340 -13.36 -19.72 -25.06
N PRO A 341 -14.44 -20.34 -25.58
CA PRO A 341 -15.78 -20.18 -25.02
C PRO A 341 -15.89 -20.66 -23.57
N HIS A 342 -16.53 -19.87 -22.73
CA HIS A 342 -16.62 -20.06 -21.28
C HIS A 342 -17.94 -19.51 -20.69
N ILE A 343 -18.26 -19.96 -19.48
CA ILE A 343 -19.15 -19.22 -18.57
C ILE A 343 -18.29 -18.34 -17.66
N LEU A 344 -18.71 -17.10 -17.44
CA LEU A 344 -18.16 -16.18 -16.43
C LEU A 344 -19.20 -16.00 -15.31
N ALA A 345 -18.79 -16.16 -14.07
CA ALA A 345 -19.66 -16.08 -12.91
C ALA A 345 -19.00 -15.33 -11.73
N GLY A 346 -19.78 -14.53 -11.01
CA GLY A 346 -19.35 -13.85 -9.78
C GLY A 346 -19.87 -12.44 -9.59
N GLY A 347 -19.43 -11.80 -8.50
CA GLY A 347 -19.70 -10.40 -8.19
C GLY A 347 -19.01 -9.46 -9.18
N LEU A 348 -19.79 -8.88 -10.11
CA LEU A 348 -19.32 -7.87 -11.05
C LEU A 348 -19.44 -6.45 -10.48
N ASN A 349 -20.24 -6.26 -9.42
CA ASN A 349 -20.43 -5.01 -8.67
C ASN A 349 -20.94 -3.80 -9.49
N SER A 350 -21.20 -3.96 -10.79
CA SER A 350 -21.92 -3.02 -11.67
C SER A 350 -23.40 -3.37 -11.73
N LEU A 351 -24.25 -2.39 -12.03
CA LEU A 351 -25.68 -2.58 -12.20
C LEU A 351 -26.03 -2.67 -13.70
N ASP A 352 -27.12 -3.34 -14.03
CA ASP A 352 -27.70 -3.28 -15.37
C ASP A 352 -28.83 -2.25 -15.42
N GLU A 353 -28.74 -1.28 -16.33
CA GLU A 353 -29.77 -0.27 -16.52
C GLU A 353 -31.15 -0.86 -16.89
N THR A 354 -31.19 -2.08 -17.47
CA THR A 354 -32.46 -2.73 -17.82
C THR A 354 -33.09 -3.54 -16.67
N ASP A 355 -32.53 -3.51 -15.46
CA ASP A 355 -33.10 -4.18 -14.27
C ASP A 355 -34.08 -3.28 -13.48
N TYR A 356 -34.11 -1.97 -13.78
CA TYR A 356 -34.74 -0.91 -12.98
C TYR A 356 -35.57 0.06 -13.83
N SER A 357 -36.61 0.66 -13.24
CA SER A 357 -37.26 1.88 -13.77
C SER A 357 -36.50 3.15 -13.34
N ASP A 358 -36.74 4.28 -14.01
CA ASP A 358 -36.11 5.57 -13.67
C ASP A 358 -36.39 6.01 -12.22
N GLU A 359 -37.61 5.75 -11.72
CA GLU A 359 -37.99 5.96 -10.32
C GLU A 359 -37.10 5.14 -9.38
N ARG A 360 -37.00 3.82 -9.66
CA ARG A 360 -36.25 2.87 -8.84
C ARG A 360 -34.75 3.13 -8.90
N TRP A 361 -34.22 3.51 -10.06
CA TRP A 361 -32.84 3.93 -10.25
C TRP A 361 -32.51 5.18 -9.42
N THR A 362 -33.41 6.18 -9.43
CA THR A 362 -33.26 7.40 -8.63
C THR A 362 -33.22 7.09 -7.13
N ASP A 363 -34.10 6.21 -6.64
CA ASP A 363 -34.12 5.81 -5.23
C ASP A 363 -32.88 4.97 -4.85
N ILE A 364 -32.36 4.13 -5.77
CA ILE A 364 -31.11 3.36 -5.58
C ILE A 364 -29.89 4.28 -5.50
N VAL A 365 -29.75 5.26 -6.42
CA VAL A 365 -28.68 6.26 -6.40
C VAL A 365 -28.66 7.00 -5.08
N LYS A 366 -29.82 7.53 -4.69
CA LYS A 366 -29.98 8.28 -3.44
C LYS A 366 -29.61 7.43 -2.21
N TYR A 367 -30.11 6.20 -2.12
CA TYR A 367 -29.80 5.32 -1.00
C TYR A 367 -28.30 4.97 -0.91
N TYR A 368 -27.62 4.80 -2.06
CA TYR A 368 -26.16 4.59 -2.09
C TYR A 368 -25.40 5.82 -1.55
N GLU A 369 -25.77 7.03 -1.96
CA GLU A 369 -25.19 8.29 -1.45
C GLU A 369 -25.37 8.41 0.08
N GLU A 370 -26.55 8.07 0.60
CA GLU A 370 -26.90 8.18 2.02
C GLU A 370 -26.19 7.17 2.92
N ILE A 371 -25.76 6.02 2.38
CA ILE A 371 -24.86 5.07 3.07
C ILE A 371 -23.37 5.29 2.74
N GLY A 372 -23.03 6.39 2.06
CA GLY A 372 -21.65 6.74 1.70
C GLY A 372 -20.99 5.83 0.66
N LYS A 373 -21.77 5.07 -0.12
CA LYS A 373 -21.26 4.30 -1.25
C LYS A 373 -21.15 5.18 -2.50
N PRO A 374 -20.16 4.91 -3.39
CA PRO A 374 -20.10 5.57 -4.69
C PRO A 374 -21.40 5.41 -5.48
N THR A 375 -21.82 6.46 -6.18
CA THR A 375 -23.00 6.45 -7.05
C THR A 375 -22.97 5.23 -7.98
N PRO A 376 -24.03 4.41 -8.05
CA PRO A 376 -24.05 3.22 -8.88
C PRO A 376 -23.98 3.55 -10.38
N LYS A 377 -23.46 2.58 -11.14
CA LYS A 377 -22.97 2.73 -12.51
C LYS A 377 -23.26 1.45 -13.31
N VAL A 378 -23.22 1.57 -14.64
CA VAL A 378 -23.72 0.56 -15.60
C VAL A 378 -22.80 0.33 -16.80
N GLU A 379 -21.72 1.09 -16.89
CA GLU A 379 -20.81 1.15 -18.04
C GLU A 379 -20.20 -0.24 -18.34
N VAL A 380 -19.89 -1.04 -17.31
CA VAL A 380 -19.45 -2.43 -17.45
C VAL A 380 -20.52 -3.33 -18.06
N MET A 381 -21.76 -3.30 -17.56
CA MET A 381 -22.83 -4.16 -18.09
C MET A 381 -23.15 -3.79 -19.54
N ARG A 382 -23.16 -2.50 -19.86
CA ARG A 382 -23.29 -1.99 -21.23
C ARG A 382 -22.12 -2.45 -22.12
N TYR A 383 -20.89 -2.45 -21.60
CA TYR A 383 -19.72 -2.95 -22.33
C TYR A 383 -19.79 -4.45 -22.60
N MET A 384 -20.15 -5.28 -21.60
CA MET A 384 -20.29 -6.73 -21.77
C MET A 384 -21.39 -7.09 -22.78
N LYS A 385 -22.54 -6.40 -22.73
CA LYS A 385 -23.59 -6.50 -23.76
C LYS A 385 -23.08 -6.12 -25.15
N SER A 386 -22.33 -5.02 -25.28
CA SER A 386 -21.73 -4.61 -26.58
C SER A 386 -20.76 -5.66 -27.15
N LYS A 387 -20.09 -6.43 -26.29
CA LYS A 387 -19.21 -7.54 -26.66
C LYS A 387 -19.97 -8.85 -26.93
N ARG A 388 -21.30 -8.87 -26.80
CA ARG A 388 -22.20 -10.03 -26.97
C ARG A 388 -22.07 -11.14 -25.91
N TYR A 389 -21.79 -10.78 -24.65
CA TYR A 389 -22.05 -11.71 -23.55
C TYR A 389 -23.57 -11.86 -23.35
N THR A 390 -24.04 -13.09 -23.15
CA THR A 390 -25.44 -13.40 -22.85
C THR A 390 -25.62 -13.54 -21.35
N ASP A 391 -26.65 -12.92 -20.78
CA ASP A 391 -26.94 -12.96 -19.34
C ASP A 391 -27.85 -14.16 -19.01
N ALA A 392 -27.64 -14.80 -17.86
CA ALA A 392 -28.53 -15.84 -17.36
C ALA A 392 -29.93 -15.31 -17.01
N LYS A 393 -30.07 -14.02 -16.63
CA LYS A 393 -31.37 -13.44 -16.23
C LYS A 393 -32.44 -13.53 -17.32
N ASP A 394 -32.02 -13.52 -18.59
CA ASP A 394 -32.89 -13.57 -19.76
C ASP A 394 -33.61 -14.93 -19.90
N PHE A 395 -33.29 -15.88 -19.01
CA PHE A 395 -33.81 -17.25 -18.92
C PHE A 395 -34.49 -17.52 -17.54
N ALA A 396 -35.00 -16.48 -16.88
CA ALA A 396 -35.66 -16.55 -15.57
C ALA A 396 -36.84 -17.55 -15.51
N GLY A 397 -36.98 -18.21 -14.35
CA GLY A 397 -38.08 -19.11 -14.03
C GLY A 397 -38.90 -18.70 -12.81
N GLU A 398 -39.66 -19.65 -12.27
CA GLU A 398 -40.32 -19.49 -10.97
C GLU A 398 -39.27 -19.40 -9.84
N CYS A 399 -39.45 -18.48 -8.90
CA CYS A 399 -38.44 -18.11 -7.91
C CYS A 399 -38.91 -18.37 -6.47
N GLU A 400 -37.97 -18.62 -5.53
CA GLU A 400 -38.27 -18.59 -4.09
C GLU A 400 -38.87 -17.22 -3.71
N SER A 401 -40.00 -17.25 -2.99
CA SER A 401 -40.74 -16.06 -2.53
C SER A 401 -40.05 -15.28 -1.40
N VAL A 402 -38.81 -15.63 -1.05
CA VAL A 402 -38.04 -15.05 0.05
C VAL A 402 -37.20 -13.85 -0.40
N VAL A 403 -36.79 -13.81 -1.68
CA VAL A 403 -36.03 -12.68 -2.25
C VAL A 403 -36.98 -11.77 -3.02
N MET A 404 -37.51 -10.76 -2.32
CA MET A 404 -38.51 -9.85 -2.88
C MET A 404 -37.96 -9.00 -4.03
N ILE A 405 -38.69 -8.97 -5.14
CA ILE A 405 -38.48 -7.97 -6.21
C ILE A 405 -39.07 -6.64 -5.72
N ALA A 406 -38.27 -5.57 -5.72
CA ALA A 406 -38.72 -4.25 -5.31
C ALA A 406 -39.66 -3.61 -6.34
N LYS A 407 -40.54 -2.70 -5.91
CA LYS A 407 -41.38 -1.93 -6.83
C LYS A 407 -40.49 -1.13 -7.81
N GLY A 408 -40.78 -1.21 -9.10
CA GLY A 408 -39.97 -0.58 -10.16
C GLY A 408 -38.70 -1.37 -10.52
N GLN A 409 -38.60 -2.63 -10.10
CA GLN A 409 -37.53 -3.55 -10.45
C GLN A 409 -38.16 -4.79 -11.12
N ASN A 410 -37.47 -5.42 -12.08
CA ASN A 410 -38.00 -6.59 -12.81
C ASN A 410 -37.30 -7.92 -12.47
N VAL A 411 -36.20 -7.86 -11.70
CA VAL A 411 -35.39 -9.02 -11.29
C VAL A 411 -35.05 -8.94 -9.80
N GLN A 412 -34.82 -10.08 -9.18
CA GLN A 412 -34.42 -10.19 -7.77
C GLN A 412 -33.08 -9.48 -7.52
N GLY A 413 -32.98 -8.78 -6.38
CA GLY A 413 -31.69 -8.29 -5.90
C GLY A 413 -30.79 -9.44 -5.47
N THR A 414 -29.49 -9.36 -5.78
CA THR A 414 -28.49 -10.37 -5.41
C THR A 414 -27.70 -9.98 -4.17
N CYS A 415 -27.93 -8.78 -3.61
CA CYS A 415 -27.38 -8.37 -2.32
C CYS A 415 -28.42 -7.67 -1.44
N LYS A 416 -28.08 -7.49 -0.16
CA LYS A 416 -28.92 -6.92 0.91
C LYS A 416 -29.50 -5.54 0.58
N TYR A 417 -28.86 -4.78 -0.31
CA TYR A 417 -29.34 -3.47 -0.76
C TYR A 417 -30.45 -3.57 -1.83
N GLY A 418 -30.93 -4.77 -2.15
CA GLY A 418 -31.96 -5.03 -3.16
C GLY A 418 -31.50 -4.82 -4.60
N THR A 419 -30.23 -4.48 -4.83
CA THR A 419 -29.61 -4.35 -6.15
C THR A 419 -29.00 -5.68 -6.60
N ARG A 420 -28.75 -5.81 -7.92
CA ARG A 420 -28.19 -7.00 -8.56
C ARG A 420 -26.77 -6.69 -9.01
N VAL A 421 -25.83 -7.41 -8.42
CA VAL A 421 -24.37 -7.20 -8.53
C VAL A 421 -23.62 -8.50 -8.83
N ASP A 422 -24.27 -9.65 -8.69
CA ASP A 422 -23.76 -10.99 -8.96
C ASP A 422 -24.38 -11.53 -10.25
N TYR A 423 -23.54 -12.02 -11.16
CA TYR A 423 -23.97 -12.40 -12.51
C TYR A 423 -23.44 -13.78 -12.88
N ILE A 424 -24.17 -14.44 -13.80
CA ILE A 424 -23.70 -15.60 -14.56
C ILE A 424 -23.93 -15.25 -16.03
N MET A 425 -22.87 -15.28 -16.85
CA MET A 425 -22.92 -14.87 -18.25
C MET A 425 -22.17 -15.86 -19.14
N ALA A 426 -22.74 -16.15 -20.31
CA ALA A 426 -22.07 -16.95 -21.34
C ALA A 426 -21.27 -16.04 -22.29
N SER A 427 -20.06 -16.46 -22.65
CA SER A 427 -19.22 -15.73 -23.60
C SER A 427 -19.82 -15.72 -25.02
N PRO A 428 -19.40 -14.79 -25.90
CA PRO A 428 -19.79 -14.80 -27.30
C PRO A 428 -19.49 -16.14 -27.98
N ASN A 429 -20.38 -16.58 -28.87
CA ASN A 429 -20.29 -17.86 -29.59
C ASN A 429 -20.16 -19.09 -28.65
N SER A 430 -20.73 -19.02 -27.46
CA SER A 430 -20.74 -20.11 -26.48
C SER A 430 -21.47 -21.38 -26.97
N PRO A 431 -20.90 -22.59 -26.78
CA PRO A 431 -21.63 -23.85 -26.95
C PRO A 431 -22.57 -24.13 -25.77
N TYR A 432 -22.34 -23.50 -24.61
CA TYR A 432 -23.22 -23.55 -23.44
C TYR A 432 -24.42 -22.62 -23.68
N LYS A 433 -25.62 -23.15 -23.53
CA LYS A 433 -26.91 -22.45 -23.58
C LYS A 433 -27.55 -22.53 -22.20
N PHE A 434 -28.12 -21.44 -21.71
CA PHE A 434 -28.95 -21.44 -20.51
C PHE A 434 -30.28 -22.16 -20.79
N VAL A 435 -30.77 -22.92 -19.82
CA VAL A 435 -32.08 -23.59 -19.88
C VAL A 435 -33.16 -22.54 -19.58
N PRO A 436 -34.14 -22.30 -20.48
CA PRO A 436 -35.25 -21.39 -20.21
C PRO A 436 -36.02 -21.80 -18.96
N GLY A 437 -36.30 -20.85 -18.06
CA GLY A 437 -37.01 -21.12 -16.81
C GLY A 437 -36.13 -21.66 -15.68
N SER A 438 -34.79 -21.59 -15.79
CA SER A 438 -33.87 -22.09 -14.75
C SER A 438 -33.15 -21.02 -13.94
N TYR A 439 -33.07 -19.77 -14.44
CA TYR A 439 -32.44 -18.70 -13.66
C TYR A 439 -33.28 -18.36 -12.42
N SER A 440 -32.62 -18.34 -11.27
CA SER A 440 -33.22 -18.21 -9.95
C SER A 440 -32.24 -17.60 -8.94
N VAL A 441 -32.77 -16.88 -7.94
CA VAL A 441 -31.97 -16.28 -6.86
C VAL A 441 -32.42 -16.86 -5.52
N PHE A 442 -31.50 -17.56 -4.85
CA PHE A 442 -31.74 -18.21 -3.56
C PHE A 442 -31.26 -17.33 -2.42
N SER A 443 -32.05 -17.24 -1.35
CA SER A 443 -31.65 -16.49 -0.16
C SER A 443 -30.43 -17.15 0.50
N SER A 444 -29.45 -16.32 0.92
CA SER A 444 -28.35 -16.76 1.78
C SER A 444 -28.79 -17.19 3.18
N LYS A 445 -30.08 -17.00 3.53
CA LYS A 445 -30.70 -17.35 4.82
C LYS A 445 -29.92 -16.78 6.03
N GLY A 446 -29.30 -15.60 5.83
CA GLY A 446 -28.52 -14.86 6.82
C GLY A 446 -27.01 -15.15 6.84
N THR A 447 -26.50 -16.02 5.96
CA THR A 447 -25.07 -16.43 5.97
C THR A 447 -24.11 -15.50 5.23
N SER A 448 -24.65 -14.59 4.41
CA SER A 448 -23.92 -13.50 3.74
C SER A 448 -24.92 -12.35 3.46
N ASP A 449 -24.41 -11.14 3.25
CA ASP A 449 -25.17 -10.01 2.72
C ASP A 449 -25.38 -10.08 1.19
N HIS A 450 -24.73 -11.02 0.50
CA HIS A 450 -25.11 -11.44 -0.86
C HIS A 450 -26.14 -12.59 -0.85
N HIS A 451 -26.70 -12.89 -2.01
CA HIS A 451 -27.64 -13.98 -2.30
C HIS A 451 -27.10 -14.82 -3.45
N ILE A 452 -27.53 -16.08 -3.53
CA ILE A 452 -26.94 -17.05 -4.46
C ILE A 452 -27.67 -16.97 -5.80
N VAL A 453 -26.94 -16.73 -6.88
CA VAL A 453 -27.49 -16.78 -8.24
C VAL A 453 -27.27 -18.17 -8.82
N LYS A 454 -28.32 -18.79 -9.35
CA LYS A 454 -28.28 -20.14 -9.96
C LYS A 454 -28.94 -20.14 -11.34
N VAL A 455 -28.43 -20.97 -12.24
CA VAL A 455 -29.02 -21.27 -13.56
C VAL A 455 -28.55 -22.65 -14.02
N ASP A 456 -29.32 -23.31 -14.89
CA ASP A 456 -28.92 -24.59 -15.48
C ASP A 456 -28.44 -24.37 -16.93
N ILE A 457 -27.40 -25.10 -17.35
CA ILE A 457 -26.83 -25.02 -18.71
C ILE A 457 -26.82 -26.37 -19.42
N ILE A 458 -26.98 -26.33 -20.75
CA ILE A 458 -26.77 -27.46 -21.67
C ILE A 458 -25.69 -27.07 -22.67
N LYS A 459 -24.77 -28.00 -22.99
CA LYS A 459 -23.66 -27.76 -23.93
C LYS A 459 -23.91 -28.50 -25.24
N ALA A 460 -24.25 -27.75 -26.29
CA ALA A 460 -24.64 -28.32 -27.57
C ALA A 460 -23.51 -29.16 -28.22
N SER A 461 -23.84 -30.39 -28.61
CA SER A 461 -22.95 -31.28 -29.36
C SER A 461 -22.65 -30.77 -30.78
N SER A 462 -21.40 -30.91 -31.24
CA SER A 462 -20.91 -30.32 -32.49
C SER A 462 -21.10 -31.24 -33.70
N SER A 463 -22.23 -31.16 -34.39
CA SER A 463 -22.57 -32.07 -35.50
C SER A 463 -23.35 -31.45 -36.68
N SER A 464 -22.77 -30.48 -37.40
CA SER A 464 -23.02 -30.37 -38.85
C SER A 464 -22.00 -29.50 -39.59
N GLN A 465 -21.75 -29.91 -40.84
CA GLN A 465 -20.80 -29.43 -41.86
C GLN A 465 -20.61 -27.90 -42.00
N GLU A 466 -19.38 -27.52 -42.38
CA GLU A 466 -19.20 -26.64 -43.54
C GLU A 466 -17.97 -27.09 -44.37
N ASN A 467 -18.07 -27.08 -45.70
CA ASN A 467 -17.09 -27.71 -46.62
C ASN A 467 -16.44 -26.67 -47.56
N VAL A 468 -15.20 -26.24 -47.31
CA VAL A 468 -14.44 -25.40 -48.26
C VAL A 468 -13.02 -25.94 -48.53
N THR A 469 -12.93 -26.69 -49.64
CA THR A 469 -11.77 -27.03 -50.50
C THR A 469 -10.33 -26.97 -49.94
N ARG A 470 -9.67 -28.14 -49.91
CA ARG A 470 -8.20 -28.28 -49.93
C ARG A 470 -7.58 -27.64 -51.19
N LYS A 471 -6.49 -26.88 -51.05
CA LYS A 471 -5.43 -26.74 -52.09
C LYS A 471 -4.02 -26.93 -51.51
N LYS A 472 -3.13 -27.38 -52.40
CA LYS A 472 -1.83 -28.04 -52.15
C LYS A 472 -0.84 -27.28 -51.25
N ARG A 473 -0.06 -28.03 -50.45
CA ARG A 473 1.24 -27.58 -49.90
C ARG A 473 2.24 -27.32 -51.04
N GLN A 474 3.09 -26.30 -50.89
CA GLN A 474 4.41 -26.21 -51.54
C GLN A 474 5.50 -26.05 -50.47
N PRO A 475 6.74 -26.52 -50.70
CA PRO A 475 7.82 -26.47 -49.70
C PRO A 475 8.85 -25.35 -49.95
N LYS A 476 9.51 -24.91 -48.86
CA LYS A 476 10.71 -24.04 -48.77
C LYS A 476 10.55 -22.57 -49.20
N GLN A 477 10.77 -21.68 -48.22
CA GLN A 477 12.07 -21.02 -48.10
C GLN A 477 12.44 -20.83 -46.63
N LYS A 478 13.75 -20.82 -46.31
CA LYS A 478 14.24 -20.43 -44.97
C LYS A 478 14.39 -18.91 -44.94
N VAL A 479 13.68 -18.25 -44.02
CA VAL A 479 14.09 -16.92 -43.54
C VAL A 479 14.27 -17.03 -42.03
N VAL A 480 15.53 -17.06 -41.57
CA VAL A 480 15.86 -17.03 -40.15
C VAL A 480 15.77 -15.57 -39.70
N LYS A 481 14.55 -15.12 -39.36
CA LYS A 481 14.37 -13.80 -38.76
C LYS A 481 14.66 -13.91 -37.26
N ILE A 482 15.86 -13.52 -36.85
CA ILE A 482 16.18 -13.32 -35.43
C ILE A 482 15.40 -12.09 -34.97
N THR A 483 14.24 -12.31 -34.34
CA THR A 483 13.51 -11.28 -33.62
C THR A 483 13.73 -11.50 -32.14
N ASN A 484 14.59 -10.67 -31.53
CA ASN A 484 14.74 -10.60 -30.08
C ASN A 484 13.37 -10.29 -29.47
N THR A 485 12.84 -11.21 -28.66
CA THR A 485 11.61 -10.99 -27.92
C THR A 485 11.92 -10.11 -26.71
N SER A 486 11.56 -8.83 -26.79
CA SER A 486 11.51 -7.95 -25.62
C SER A 486 10.64 -8.61 -24.52
N PRO A 487 11.06 -8.59 -23.24
CA PRO A 487 10.27 -9.23 -22.19
C PRO A 487 8.91 -8.54 -22.02
N SER A 488 7.82 -9.27 -22.28
CA SER A 488 6.49 -8.83 -21.83
C SER A 488 6.46 -8.85 -20.31
N ALA A 489 5.85 -7.85 -19.66
CA ALA A 489 5.82 -7.71 -18.20
C ALA A 489 4.97 -8.80 -17.48
N LYS A 490 5.49 -10.04 -17.44
CA LYS A 490 4.86 -11.23 -16.85
C LYS A 490 5.87 -12.19 -16.23
N GLU A 491 6.63 -11.71 -15.25
CA GLU A 491 7.29 -12.50 -14.20
C GLU A 491 7.84 -11.54 -13.14
N MET A 492 7.12 -11.39 -12.02
CA MET A 492 7.68 -10.73 -10.83
C MET A 492 8.68 -11.71 -10.21
N MET A 493 9.97 -11.37 -10.27
CA MET A 493 11.04 -12.24 -9.77
C MET A 493 10.92 -12.52 -8.28
N THR A 494 11.22 -13.75 -7.88
CA THR A 494 11.44 -14.07 -6.46
C THR A 494 12.72 -13.40 -5.94
N TYR A 495 12.87 -13.30 -4.61
CA TYR A 495 14.08 -12.75 -3.99
C TYR A 495 15.35 -13.54 -4.39
N ASP A 496 15.22 -14.85 -4.61
CA ASP A 496 16.30 -15.73 -5.04
C ASP A 496 16.67 -15.57 -6.53
N GLU A 497 15.80 -14.95 -7.35
CA GLU A 497 16.09 -14.58 -8.74
C GLU A 497 16.64 -13.16 -8.88
N LEU A 498 16.16 -12.22 -8.04
CA LEU A 498 16.54 -10.81 -8.08
C LEU A 498 18.03 -10.58 -7.85
N VAL A 499 18.63 -11.27 -6.87
CA VAL A 499 20.06 -11.13 -6.57
C VAL A 499 20.93 -11.65 -7.73
N PRO A 500 20.67 -12.83 -8.33
CA PRO A 500 21.29 -13.24 -9.59
C PRO A 500 21.14 -12.25 -10.75
N LYS A 501 19.99 -11.57 -10.93
CA LYS A 501 19.85 -10.60 -12.03
C LYS A 501 20.56 -9.26 -11.76
N LEU A 502 20.65 -8.79 -10.51
CA LEU A 502 21.55 -7.70 -10.15
C LEU A 502 23.02 -8.04 -10.45
N GLU A 503 23.41 -9.28 -10.12
CA GLU A 503 24.71 -9.84 -10.42
C GLU A 503 24.98 -10.02 -11.93
N ASP A 504 23.95 -10.21 -12.76
CA ASP A 504 24.08 -10.28 -14.22
C ASP A 504 24.17 -8.88 -14.85
N TRP A 505 23.26 -7.97 -14.45
CA TRP A 505 23.25 -6.59 -14.95
C TRP A 505 24.57 -5.88 -14.66
N THR A 506 25.14 -6.07 -13.47
CA THR A 506 26.42 -5.45 -13.10
C THR A 506 27.63 -6.07 -13.81
N LYS A 507 27.55 -7.31 -14.34
CA LYS A 507 28.62 -7.93 -15.15
C LYS A 507 28.68 -7.45 -16.59
N ASN A 508 27.57 -6.94 -17.11
CA ASN A 508 27.46 -6.42 -18.47
C ASN A 508 26.98 -4.96 -18.46
N ALA A 509 27.49 -4.15 -17.52
CA ALA A 509 26.88 -2.89 -17.13
C ALA A 509 26.82 -1.88 -18.30
N THR A 510 27.91 -1.70 -19.04
CA THR A 510 27.93 -0.84 -20.25
C THR A 510 26.99 -1.33 -21.35
N HIS A 511 26.81 -2.66 -21.51
CA HIS A 511 25.86 -3.21 -22.47
C HIS A 511 24.41 -2.88 -22.08
N HIS A 512 24.07 -3.05 -20.80
CA HIS A 512 22.73 -2.69 -20.30
C HIS A 512 22.47 -1.18 -20.32
N GLN A 513 23.48 -0.35 -20.09
CA GLN A 513 23.35 1.11 -20.30
C GLN A 513 22.98 1.46 -21.73
N LEU A 514 23.63 0.85 -22.73
CA LEU A 514 23.30 1.04 -24.14
C LEU A 514 21.89 0.49 -24.49
N GLN A 515 21.49 -0.65 -23.91
CA GLN A 515 20.13 -1.17 -24.04
C GLN A 515 19.08 -0.23 -23.42
N THR A 516 19.35 0.33 -22.24
CA THR A 516 18.44 1.26 -21.56
C THR A 516 18.31 2.56 -22.32
N LEU A 517 19.40 3.16 -22.82
CA LEU A 517 19.31 4.34 -23.69
C LEU A 517 18.51 4.02 -24.96
N HIS A 518 18.81 2.90 -25.63
CA HIS A 518 18.08 2.48 -26.84
C HIS A 518 16.58 2.32 -26.55
N SER A 519 16.21 1.70 -25.42
CA SER A 519 14.83 1.54 -24.99
C SER A 519 14.13 2.87 -24.67
N ILE A 520 14.84 3.84 -24.08
CA ILE A 520 14.31 5.19 -23.83
C ILE A 520 14.07 5.91 -25.15
N LEU A 521 15.08 5.96 -26.03
CA LEU A 521 14.98 6.65 -27.32
C LEU A 521 13.97 6.01 -28.27
N GLN A 522 13.80 4.68 -28.24
CA GLN A 522 12.77 3.99 -29.02
C GLN A 522 11.35 4.31 -28.52
N HIS A 523 11.14 4.36 -27.20
CA HIS A 523 9.83 4.63 -26.60
C HIS A 523 9.44 6.11 -26.71
N GLN A 524 10.40 7.02 -26.50
CA GLN A 524 10.18 8.47 -26.46
C GLN A 524 10.49 9.19 -27.80
N ALA A 525 10.69 8.46 -28.90
CA ALA A 525 11.16 9.01 -30.18
C ALA A 525 10.36 10.21 -30.71
N THR A 526 9.06 10.29 -30.40
CA THR A 526 8.12 11.28 -30.92
C THR A 526 7.89 12.49 -30.00
N VAL A 527 8.54 12.58 -28.84
CA VAL A 527 8.29 13.69 -27.90
C VAL A 527 8.86 15.02 -28.41
N GLY A 528 8.15 16.11 -28.16
CA GLY A 528 8.49 17.45 -28.63
C GLY A 528 9.85 17.94 -28.16
N TYR A 529 10.34 17.48 -27.01
CA TYR A 529 11.69 17.80 -26.53
C TYR A 529 12.82 17.15 -27.36
N LEU A 530 12.63 15.91 -27.84
CA LEU A 530 13.68 15.18 -28.59
C LEU A 530 13.62 15.44 -30.10
N GLN A 531 12.45 15.75 -30.65
CA GLN A 531 12.24 15.94 -32.09
C GLN A 531 13.20 16.97 -32.73
N PRO A 532 13.47 18.17 -32.16
CA PRO A 532 14.41 19.13 -32.73
C PRO A 532 15.85 18.61 -32.88
N PHE A 533 16.29 17.72 -31.98
CA PHE A 533 17.67 17.22 -31.93
C PHE A 533 17.87 15.93 -32.73
N LEU A 534 16.84 15.07 -32.79
CA LEU A 534 16.98 13.68 -33.26
C LEU A 534 16.24 13.36 -34.56
N SER A 535 15.27 14.18 -35.00
CA SER A 535 14.47 13.89 -36.21
C SER A 535 15.25 13.79 -37.52
N ALA A 536 16.43 14.42 -37.59
CA ALA A 536 17.32 14.36 -38.75
C ALA A 536 18.15 13.06 -38.85
N TYR A 537 18.14 12.19 -37.82
CA TYR A 537 19.01 11.03 -37.73
C TYR A 537 18.26 9.70 -37.92
N PRO A 538 18.81 8.74 -38.67
CA PRO A 538 18.18 7.44 -38.87
C PRO A 538 18.18 6.62 -37.58
N ALA A 539 17.02 6.05 -37.22
CA ALA A 539 16.93 5.08 -36.14
C ALA A 539 17.53 3.72 -36.56
N PRO A 540 18.20 2.97 -35.66
CA PRO A 540 18.39 3.26 -34.24
C PRO A 540 19.52 4.27 -33.99
N ILE A 541 19.27 5.24 -33.12
CA ILE A 541 20.24 6.26 -32.73
C ILE A 541 21.21 5.67 -31.69
N ASP A 542 22.51 5.82 -31.93
CA ASP A 542 23.57 5.35 -31.03
C ASP A 542 23.88 6.37 -29.92
N ALA A 543 24.59 5.93 -28.88
CA ALA A 543 24.92 6.74 -27.72
C ALA A 543 25.83 7.94 -28.03
N ALA A 544 26.78 7.83 -28.96
CA ALA A 544 27.65 8.94 -29.32
C ALA A 544 26.91 10.00 -30.14
N THR A 545 26.00 9.59 -31.03
CA THR A 545 25.09 10.51 -31.73
C THR A 545 24.11 11.18 -30.77
N PHE A 546 23.54 10.45 -29.81
CA PHE A 546 22.71 11.04 -28.75
C PHE A 546 23.48 12.09 -27.92
N ARG A 547 24.67 11.74 -27.38
CA ARG A 547 25.52 12.66 -26.59
C ARG A 547 25.98 13.89 -27.38
N ARG A 548 26.11 13.79 -28.71
CA ARG A 548 26.53 14.89 -29.60
C ARG A 548 25.38 15.78 -30.09
N GLN A 549 24.11 15.35 -29.98
CA GLN A 549 22.97 16.08 -30.57
C GLN A 549 21.94 16.56 -29.55
N VAL A 550 21.72 15.82 -28.45
CA VAL A 550 20.92 16.31 -27.34
C VAL A 550 21.86 17.08 -26.39
N PRO A 551 21.55 18.33 -26.02
CA PRO A 551 22.40 19.11 -25.11
C PRO A 551 22.37 18.53 -23.69
N LEU A 552 23.35 18.91 -22.86
CA LEU A 552 23.20 18.78 -21.40
C LEU A 552 22.07 19.72 -20.94
N SER A 553 21.24 19.28 -20.00
CA SER A 553 20.10 20.04 -19.50
C SER A 553 20.15 20.21 -17.97
N SER A 554 19.53 21.27 -17.47
CA SER A 554 19.30 21.55 -16.05
C SER A 554 17.80 21.48 -15.73
N TYR A 555 17.39 21.87 -14.51
CA TYR A 555 15.97 22.03 -14.21
C TYR A 555 15.35 23.25 -14.90
N ASP A 556 16.13 24.31 -15.10
CA ASP A 556 15.62 25.59 -15.56
C ASP A 556 15.27 25.54 -17.07
N ASP A 557 16.00 24.71 -17.84
CA ASP A 557 15.66 24.34 -19.23
C ASP A 557 14.30 23.63 -19.36
N TYR A 558 13.86 22.94 -18.31
CA TYR A 558 12.54 22.31 -18.24
C TYR A 558 11.48 23.17 -17.55
N ALA A 559 11.84 24.24 -16.84
CA ALA A 559 10.93 24.96 -15.94
C ALA A 559 9.68 25.53 -16.65
N HIS A 560 9.82 26.00 -17.90
CA HIS A 560 8.69 26.43 -18.72
C HIS A 560 7.75 25.26 -19.08
N LEU A 561 8.31 24.15 -19.58
CA LEU A 561 7.56 22.95 -19.99
C LEU A 561 6.86 22.30 -18.79
N ILE A 562 7.53 22.24 -17.64
CA ILE A 562 6.99 21.79 -16.35
C ILE A 562 5.83 22.70 -15.90
N SER A 563 5.96 24.02 -16.08
CA SER A 563 4.90 24.98 -15.73
C SER A 563 3.66 24.81 -16.61
N GLN A 564 3.82 24.61 -17.92
CA GLN A 564 2.71 24.32 -18.85
C GLN A 564 1.99 23.02 -18.48
N LEU A 565 2.76 21.95 -18.21
CA LEU A 565 2.21 20.67 -17.74
C LEU A 565 1.47 20.82 -16.40
N ALA A 566 2.01 21.61 -15.46
CA ALA A 566 1.40 21.86 -14.16
C ALA A 566 0.11 22.70 -14.28
N ASN A 567 0.05 23.66 -15.21
CA ASN A 567 -1.15 24.43 -15.49
C ASN A 567 -2.25 23.62 -16.19
N GLY A 568 -1.89 22.57 -16.93
CA GLY A 568 -2.80 21.89 -17.84
C GLY A 568 -2.89 22.57 -19.22
N ASP A 569 -1.91 23.39 -19.59
CA ASP A 569 -1.82 24.13 -20.86
C ASP A 569 -1.47 23.21 -22.06
N ILE A 570 -2.09 22.02 -22.12
CA ILE A 570 -1.72 20.92 -23.01
C ILE A 570 -2.48 21.05 -24.33
N TYR A 571 -1.77 21.45 -25.40
CA TYR A 571 -2.24 21.29 -26.77
C TYR A 571 -2.53 19.81 -27.05
N HIS A 572 -3.77 19.48 -27.46
CA HIS A 572 -4.30 18.11 -27.62
C HIS A 572 -3.54 17.18 -28.60
N HIS A 573 -2.43 17.61 -29.20
CA HIS A 573 -1.74 16.93 -30.29
C HIS A 573 -0.22 16.76 -30.10
N SER A 574 0.37 17.15 -28.95
CA SER A 574 1.84 17.08 -28.74
C SER A 574 2.25 16.56 -27.37
N HIS A 575 2.89 15.40 -27.33
CA HIS A 575 3.59 14.87 -26.14
C HIS A 575 4.88 15.67 -25.90
N LEU A 576 4.93 16.51 -24.86
CA LEU A 576 6.06 17.43 -24.64
C LEU A 576 7.35 16.72 -24.19
N LEU A 577 7.30 16.06 -23.02
CA LEU A 577 8.45 15.40 -22.39
C LEU A 577 8.41 13.86 -22.47
N SER A 578 7.20 13.28 -22.48
CA SER A 578 6.98 11.83 -22.44
C SER A 578 5.73 11.45 -23.24
N VAL A 579 5.76 10.29 -23.92
CA VAL A 579 4.59 9.65 -24.52
C VAL A 579 3.65 9.06 -23.46
N ASP A 580 4.20 8.60 -22.33
CA ASP A 580 3.44 8.09 -21.19
C ASP A 580 2.67 9.23 -20.48
N PRO A 581 1.46 8.99 -19.93
CA PRO A 581 0.63 10.03 -19.33
C PRO A 581 1.20 10.52 -17.99
N LEU A 582 1.01 11.81 -17.70
CA LEU A 582 1.39 12.44 -16.44
C LEU A 582 0.39 12.06 -15.34
N LEU A 583 0.88 11.68 -14.15
CA LEU A 583 0.03 11.32 -13.00
C LEU A 583 0.07 12.39 -11.89
N CYS A 584 1.26 12.89 -11.59
CA CYS A 584 1.53 13.81 -10.50
C CYS A 584 2.89 14.49 -10.69
N PHE A 585 3.21 15.43 -9.81
CA PHE A 585 4.57 15.97 -9.65
C PHE A 585 5.14 15.53 -8.31
N PHE A 586 6.44 15.23 -8.28
CA PHE A 586 7.20 15.07 -7.06
C PHE A 586 7.93 16.35 -6.73
N TYR A 587 7.82 16.80 -5.48
CA TYR A 587 8.79 17.73 -4.92
C TYR A 587 10.17 17.04 -4.88
N SER A 588 11.21 17.71 -5.39
CA SER A 588 12.61 17.32 -5.13
C SER A 588 13.14 18.08 -3.92
N SER A 589 13.96 17.42 -3.09
CA SER A 589 14.55 17.98 -1.86
C SER A 589 15.66 19.02 -2.12
N GLY A 590 15.50 19.88 -3.13
CA GLY A 590 16.47 20.88 -3.55
C GLY A 590 16.51 22.07 -2.58
N THR A 591 17.23 21.90 -1.47
CA THR A 591 17.30 22.80 -0.30
C THR A 591 17.70 24.26 -0.55
N ALA A 592 18.19 24.58 -1.74
CA ALA A 592 18.85 25.86 -2.05
C ALA A 592 17.93 26.88 -2.73
N THR A 593 16.62 26.76 -2.57
CA THR A 593 15.56 27.71 -2.99
C THR A 593 14.35 27.50 -2.07
N LEU A 594 13.63 28.57 -1.70
CA LEU A 594 12.41 28.47 -0.87
C LEU A 594 11.32 27.61 -1.51
N LYS A 595 11.32 27.49 -2.85
CA LYS A 595 10.43 26.59 -3.59
C LYS A 595 11.20 25.33 -4.04
N PRO A 596 10.70 24.12 -3.75
CA PRO A 596 11.24 22.87 -4.29
C PRO A 596 11.00 22.74 -5.81
N LYS A 597 11.85 21.96 -6.50
CA LYS A 597 11.63 21.58 -7.91
C LYS A 597 10.38 20.72 -8.06
N LEU A 598 9.63 20.89 -9.14
CA LEU A 598 8.50 20.04 -9.54
C LEU A 598 8.95 19.02 -10.59
N ILE A 599 9.26 17.79 -10.17
CA ILE A 599 9.67 16.71 -11.07
C ILE A 599 8.42 15.99 -11.61
N PRO A 600 8.18 15.96 -12.94
CA PRO A 600 6.99 15.31 -13.50
C PRO A 600 7.07 13.78 -13.41
N TYR A 601 6.03 13.14 -12.86
CA TYR A 601 5.94 11.68 -12.72
C TYR A 601 4.96 11.10 -13.74
N PHE A 602 5.52 10.57 -14.83
CA PHE A 602 4.75 9.88 -15.89
C PHE A 602 4.58 8.39 -15.60
N ASP A 603 3.48 7.80 -16.07
CA ASP A 603 3.13 6.39 -15.89
C ASP A 603 3.90 5.42 -16.82
N SER A 604 5.21 5.63 -16.93
CA SER A 604 6.06 4.81 -17.78
C SER A 604 6.24 3.41 -17.21
N ALA A 605 5.76 2.39 -17.93
CA ALA A 605 5.87 0.98 -17.52
C ALA A 605 7.33 0.53 -17.39
N LEU A 606 8.21 1.04 -18.26
CA LEU A 606 9.66 0.82 -18.18
C LEU A 606 10.22 1.42 -16.87
N SER A 607 9.82 2.64 -16.52
CA SER A 607 10.23 3.26 -15.26
C SER A 607 9.68 2.53 -14.03
N ARG A 608 8.44 2.00 -14.07
CA ARG A 608 7.89 1.19 -12.97
C ARG A 608 8.71 -0.08 -12.77
N ALA A 609 9.06 -0.79 -13.84
CA ALA A 609 9.90 -1.98 -13.77
C ALA A 609 11.32 -1.67 -13.24
N ALA A 610 11.94 -0.58 -13.73
CA ALA A 610 13.24 -0.10 -13.27
C ALA A 610 13.25 0.23 -11.77
N SER A 611 12.29 1.05 -11.30
CA SER A 611 12.17 1.39 -9.88
C SER A 611 11.82 0.19 -9.01
N TYR A 612 10.97 -0.74 -9.47
CA TYR A 612 10.66 -1.99 -8.77
C TYR A 612 11.91 -2.84 -8.55
N ASN A 613 12.70 -3.07 -9.60
CA ASN A 613 13.95 -3.83 -9.53
C ASN A 613 14.94 -3.22 -8.54
N ALA A 614 15.07 -1.89 -8.52
CA ALA A 614 15.94 -1.18 -7.57
C ALA A 614 15.51 -1.39 -6.11
N HIS A 615 14.23 -1.15 -5.79
CA HIS A 615 13.72 -1.27 -4.43
C HIS A 615 13.72 -2.72 -3.93
N GLN A 616 13.35 -3.67 -4.79
CA GLN A 616 13.35 -5.09 -4.44
C GLN A 616 14.77 -5.64 -4.30
N GLY A 617 15.74 -5.10 -5.04
CA GLY A 617 17.17 -5.36 -4.87
C GLY A 617 17.67 -4.98 -3.48
N SER A 618 17.44 -3.72 -3.07
CA SER A 618 17.73 -3.26 -1.69
C SER A 618 17.00 -4.10 -0.64
N ALA A 619 15.72 -4.43 -0.87
CA ALA A 619 14.95 -5.29 0.04
C ALA A 619 15.53 -6.71 0.16
N ALA A 620 16.09 -7.29 -0.91
CA ALA A 620 16.74 -8.60 -0.87
C ALA A 620 18.04 -8.57 -0.04
N ILE A 621 18.88 -7.54 -0.24
CA ILE A 621 20.11 -7.31 0.53
C ILE A 621 19.78 -7.13 2.01
N PHE A 622 18.82 -6.26 2.32
CA PHE A 622 18.34 -6.04 3.68
C PHE A 622 17.82 -7.33 4.33
N ARG A 623 16.97 -8.11 3.65
CA ARG A 623 16.42 -9.38 4.17
C ARG A 623 17.48 -10.47 4.37
N LYS A 624 18.56 -10.45 3.58
CA LYS A 624 19.70 -11.36 3.71
C LYS A 624 20.53 -11.07 4.97
N LEU A 625 20.70 -9.79 5.31
CA LEU A 625 21.37 -9.37 6.56
C LEU A 625 20.45 -9.49 7.78
N ILE A 626 19.20 -9.07 7.63
CA ILE A 626 18.18 -8.98 8.68
C ILE A 626 16.98 -9.85 8.28
N PRO A 627 17.03 -11.18 8.46
CA PRO A 627 15.89 -12.06 8.23
C PRO A 627 14.71 -11.68 9.14
N PRO A 628 13.45 -11.77 8.66
CA PRO A 628 12.27 -11.46 9.46
C PRO A 628 12.09 -12.44 10.62
N ARG A 629 11.60 -11.96 11.77
CA ARG A 629 11.21 -12.78 12.92
C ARG A 629 9.68 -12.76 13.05
N PRO A 630 8.97 -13.90 13.08
CA PRO A 630 7.51 -13.92 13.25
C PRO A 630 7.06 -13.25 14.56
N GLU A 631 7.76 -13.56 15.66
CA GLU A 631 7.50 -13.03 17.01
C GLU A 631 7.70 -11.50 17.13
N VAL A 632 8.65 -10.94 16.36
CA VAL A 632 9.07 -9.53 16.41
C VAL A 632 9.03 -8.97 15.00
N ASN A 633 7.87 -8.47 14.60
CA ASN A 633 7.51 -8.20 13.20
C ASN A 633 7.14 -6.74 12.88
N LYS A 634 7.29 -5.81 13.84
CA LYS A 634 6.97 -4.39 13.64
C LYS A 634 8.21 -3.54 13.40
N ILE A 635 8.03 -2.41 12.70
CA ILE A 635 9.07 -1.45 12.36
C ILE A 635 8.55 -0.06 12.74
N LEU A 636 9.19 0.61 13.69
CA LEU A 636 8.83 1.99 14.03
C LEU A 636 9.43 2.92 12.96
N TRP A 637 8.60 3.52 12.11
CA TRP A 637 9.05 4.35 11.00
C TRP A 637 8.58 5.80 11.16
N PHE A 638 9.53 6.67 11.50
CA PHE A 638 9.36 8.12 11.52
C PHE A 638 9.17 8.66 10.10
N LEU A 639 7.91 8.89 9.76
CA LEU A 639 7.45 9.56 8.55
C LEU A 639 6.52 10.70 8.94
N TYR A 640 6.79 11.87 8.36
CA TYR A 640 5.89 13.01 8.41
C TYR A 640 5.03 12.96 7.15
N ALA A 641 3.70 12.92 7.31
CA ALA A 641 2.79 12.92 6.18
C ALA A 641 2.67 14.34 5.64
N ASP A 642 3.25 14.59 4.46
CA ASP A 642 3.29 15.92 3.87
C ASP A 642 1.95 16.27 3.17
N ASP A 643 1.55 17.55 3.20
CA ASP A 643 0.34 18.02 2.53
C ASP A 643 0.39 17.77 1.02
N VAL A 644 -0.59 17.02 0.52
CA VAL A 644 -0.74 16.75 -0.92
C VAL A 644 -1.53 17.88 -1.57
N THR A 645 -0.77 18.87 -2.04
CA THR A 645 -1.27 19.99 -2.84
C THR A 645 -1.65 19.56 -4.27
N THR A 646 -2.30 20.45 -5.03
CA THR A 646 -2.75 20.20 -6.41
C THR A 646 -2.35 21.36 -7.30
N THR A 647 -1.86 21.10 -8.51
CA THR A 647 -1.55 22.13 -9.51
C THR A 647 -2.82 22.71 -10.13
N ARG A 648 -2.69 23.84 -10.87
CA ARG A 648 -3.83 24.44 -11.59
C ARG A 648 -4.49 23.48 -12.58
N GLY A 649 -3.71 22.62 -13.22
CA GLY A 649 -4.18 21.55 -14.12
C GLY A 649 -4.74 20.31 -13.43
N GLY A 650 -4.91 20.32 -12.10
CA GLY A 650 -5.52 19.21 -11.35
C GLY A 650 -4.57 18.06 -10.98
N PHE A 651 -3.27 18.15 -11.29
CA PHE A 651 -2.30 17.12 -10.92
C PHE A 651 -1.91 17.23 -9.44
N LYS A 652 -1.86 16.11 -8.72
CA LYS A 652 -1.35 16.09 -7.34
C LYS A 652 0.15 16.43 -7.31
N VAL A 653 0.58 17.10 -6.25
CA VAL A 653 1.99 17.37 -5.93
C VAL A 653 2.30 16.90 -4.52
N MET A 654 3.38 16.13 -4.36
CA MET A 654 3.73 15.48 -3.09
C MET A 654 5.21 15.13 -3.02
N ALA A 655 5.67 14.68 -1.85
CA ALA A 655 6.98 14.03 -1.74
C ALA A 655 6.99 12.67 -2.48
N ALA A 656 8.10 12.30 -3.12
CA ALA A 656 8.25 10.99 -3.75
C ALA A 656 8.06 9.81 -2.75
N SER A 657 8.42 10.03 -1.48
CA SER A 657 8.19 9.12 -0.34
C SER A 657 6.72 8.98 0.06
N THR A 658 5.90 9.97 -0.27
CA THR A 658 4.47 10.06 0.10
C THR A 658 3.57 9.50 -1.01
N TYR A 659 4.07 9.33 -2.23
CA TYR A 659 3.33 8.70 -3.33
C TYR A 659 2.89 7.25 -3.06
N PRO A 660 3.73 6.34 -2.50
CA PRO A 660 3.26 5.03 -2.06
C PRO A 660 2.14 5.08 -1.03
N LEU A 661 2.12 6.11 -0.16
CA LEU A 661 1.17 6.27 0.94
C LEU A 661 -0.24 6.69 0.48
N GLN A 662 -0.38 7.23 -0.74
CA GLN A 662 -1.63 7.78 -1.27
C GLN A 662 -2.65 6.72 -1.74
N GLY A 663 -2.29 5.44 -1.83
CA GLY A 663 -3.21 4.36 -2.21
C GLY A 663 -3.82 3.66 -1.00
N ASN A 664 -5.10 3.24 -1.07
CA ASN A 664 -5.77 2.49 0.01
C ASN A 664 -4.99 1.24 0.47
N LYS A 665 -4.26 0.56 -0.44
CA LYS A 665 -3.35 -0.56 -0.10
C LYS A 665 -2.25 -0.18 0.90
N SER A 666 -1.90 1.10 1.01
CA SER A 666 -0.88 1.59 1.94
C SER A 666 -1.36 1.78 3.38
N ARG A 667 -2.64 1.59 3.70
CA ARG A 667 -3.04 1.32 5.09
C ARG A 667 -2.76 -0.13 5.47
N ASN A 668 -2.94 -1.08 4.54
CA ASN A 668 -2.85 -2.51 4.84
C ASN A 668 -1.39 -3.02 4.92
N ASN A 669 -0.53 -2.65 3.97
CA ASN A 669 0.90 -3.00 4.02
C ASN A 669 1.64 -2.34 5.21
N TRP A 670 1.08 -1.26 5.77
CA TRP A 670 1.66 -0.51 6.89
C TRP A 670 1.07 -0.92 8.25
N SER A 671 0.33 -2.03 8.30
CA SER A 671 0.01 -2.75 9.54
C SER A 671 1.25 -3.20 10.35
N GLN A 672 2.46 -3.07 9.79
CA GLN A 672 3.75 -3.25 10.48
C GLN A 672 4.40 -1.96 10.99
N ALA A 673 3.91 -0.76 10.63
CA ALA A 673 4.55 0.52 10.95
C ALA A 673 3.55 1.53 11.52
N LEU A 674 3.80 1.94 12.77
CA LEU A 674 2.92 2.82 13.55
C LEU A 674 3.16 4.30 13.22
N PRO A 675 2.11 5.12 13.08
CA PRO A 675 2.23 6.58 13.11
C PRO A 675 2.89 7.04 14.42
N CYS A 676 3.82 7.99 14.34
CA CYS A 676 4.73 8.36 15.43
C CYS A 676 4.12 9.29 16.49
N ILE A 677 2.93 8.91 16.95
CA ILE A 677 2.09 9.65 17.90
C ILE A 677 1.49 8.70 18.96
N SER A 678 1.66 7.38 18.78
CA SER A 678 1.25 6.36 19.75
C SER A 678 2.44 5.48 20.13
N PRO A 679 2.85 5.48 21.42
CA PRO A 679 3.69 4.41 21.96
C PRO A 679 2.98 3.06 21.75
N PRO A 680 3.65 2.03 21.19
CA PRO A 680 3.02 0.72 21.03
C PRO A 680 2.72 0.11 22.40
N ARG A 681 1.51 -0.45 22.59
CA ARG A 681 1.19 -1.24 23.80
C ARG A 681 2.18 -2.40 24.06
N ASN A 682 2.83 -2.90 23.00
CA ASN A 682 3.99 -3.78 23.09
C ASN A 682 5.22 -3.09 22.45
N PHE A 683 6.12 -2.52 23.26
CA PHE A 683 7.44 -2.07 22.77
C PHE A 683 8.29 -3.26 22.26
N ASP A 684 8.03 -4.44 22.80
CA ASP A 684 8.87 -5.62 22.63
C ASP A 684 8.68 -6.36 21.28
N ILE A 685 7.74 -5.92 20.43
CA ILE A 685 7.55 -6.43 19.05
C ILE A 685 8.22 -5.58 17.96
N ILE A 686 8.94 -4.50 18.34
CA ILE A 686 9.72 -3.67 17.41
C ILE A 686 11.04 -4.35 17.04
N ASP A 687 11.22 -4.67 15.75
CA ASP A 687 12.42 -5.30 15.20
C ASP A 687 13.48 -4.28 14.74
N GLY A 688 13.05 -3.06 14.40
CA GLY A 688 13.92 -2.00 13.92
C GLY A 688 13.22 -0.65 13.83
N ILE A 689 14.03 0.41 13.79
CA ILE A 689 13.58 1.81 13.69
C ILE A 689 14.03 2.39 12.34
N ARG A 690 13.24 3.29 11.75
CA ARG A 690 13.52 3.88 10.43
C ARG A 690 13.14 5.35 10.32
N ALA A 691 13.85 6.08 9.48
CA ALA A 691 13.43 7.35 8.89
C ALA A 691 14.05 7.50 7.48
N ALA A 692 13.66 8.52 6.72
CA ALA A 692 14.33 8.82 5.45
C ALA A 692 15.79 9.26 5.65
N TYR A 693 16.02 10.22 6.53
CA TYR A 693 17.33 10.82 6.82
C TYR A 693 17.60 10.85 8.33
N ALA A 694 18.87 10.82 8.73
CA ALA A 694 19.28 10.83 10.14
C ALA A 694 18.64 11.96 10.99
N PRO A 695 18.47 13.22 10.51
CA PRO A 695 17.81 14.29 11.27
C PRO A 695 16.42 13.95 11.82
N GLY A 696 15.63 13.17 11.07
CA GLY A 696 14.29 12.78 11.52
C GLY A 696 14.33 11.90 12.77
N LEU A 697 15.37 11.07 12.91
CA LEU A 697 15.60 10.25 14.10
C LEU A 697 16.19 11.07 15.26
N ILE A 698 17.12 11.98 14.98
CA ILE A 698 17.66 12.87 16.01
C ILE A 698 16.53 13.71 16.60
N ARG A 699 15.76 14.42 15.77
CA ARG A 699 14.63 15.26 16.23
C ARG A 699 13.58 14.44 16.98
N ALA A 700 13.31 13.20 16.58
CA ALA A 700 12.41 12.31 17.31
C ALA A 700 12.96 11.87 18.69
N PHE A 701 14.25 11.52 18.79
CA PHE A 701 14.86 11.10 20.05
C PHE A 701 15.11 12.28 21.00
N SER A 702 15.52 13.44 20.49
CA SER A 702 15.71 14.66 21.29
C SER A 702 14.38 15.29 21.75
N LEU A 703 13.29 15.16 20.97
CA LEU A 703 11.95 15.49 21.44
C LEU A 703 11.47 14.53 22.54
N LEU A 704 11.81 13.25 22.46
CA LEU A 704 11.55 12.30 23.53
C LEU A 704 12.39 12.63 24.79
N GLU A 705 13.66 13.02 24.62
CA GLU A 705 14.56 13.47 25.69
C GLU A 705 14.01 14.70 26.44
N SER A 706 13.32 15.63 25.76
CA SER A 706 12.75 16.84 26.37
C SER A 706 11.28 16.75 26.81
N LYS A 707 10.52 15.75 26.35
CA LYS A 707 9.07 15.62 26.64
C LYS A 707 8.65 14.26 27.25
N TRP A 708 9.58 13.40 27.70
CA TRP A 708 9.21 12.08 28.26
C TRP A 708 8.28 12.17 29.49
N GLU A 709 8.40 13.19 30.34
CA GLU A 709 7.51 13.39 31.49
C GLU A 709 6.05 13.63 31.04
N GLN A 710 5.86 14.47 30.02
CA GLN A 710 4.55 14.70 29.41
C GLN A 710 4.01 13.42 28.73
N LEU A 711 4.89 12.64 28.08
CA LEU A 711 4.49 11.37 27.48
C LEU A 711 4.05 10.35 28.55
N CYS A 712 4.70 10.32 29.71
CA CYS A 712 4.30 9.50 30.85
C CYS A 712 2.92 9.93 31.40
N TYR A 713 2.68 11.24 31.55
CA TYR A 713 1.37 11.78 31.93
C TYR A 713 0.26 11.46 30.90
N ASP A 714 0.55 11.58 29.60
CA ASP A 714 -0.38 11.23 28.52
C ASP A 714 -0.72 9.73 28.52
N LEU A 715 0.26 8.88 28.84
CA LEU A 715 0.08 7.43 29.03
C LEU A 715 -0.74 7.11 30.29
N GLU A 716 -0.47 7.73 31.43
CA GLU A 716 -1.20 7.53 32.69
C GLU A 716 -2.64 8.01 32.64
N SER A 717 -2.89 9.16 32.01
CA SER A 717 -4.25 9.66 31.79
C SER A 717 -5.00 8.89 30.69
N GLY A 718 -4.27 8.29 29.74
CA GLY A 718 -4.83 7.67 28.55
C GLY A 718 -5.29 8.68 27.49
N PHE A 719 -4.91 9.96 27.62
CA PHE A 719 -5.29 11.04 26.73
C PHE A 719 -4.06 11.87 26.29
N PRO A 720 -3.93 12.19 24.99
CA PRO A 720 -2.85 13.03 24.49
C PRO A 720 -2.96 14.48 24.98
N SER A 721 -1.80 15.11 25.18
CA SER A 721 -1.61 16.49 25.63
C SER A 721 -2.49 17.51 24.90
N LEU A 722 -2.87 18.56 25.63
CA LEU A 722 -3.59 19.70 25.08
C LEU A 722 -2.79 20.47 24.01
N GLU A 723 -1.45 20.35 24.00
CA GLU A 723 -0.58 20.91 22.96
C GLU A 723 -0.90 20.38 21.55
N ILE A 724 -1.43 19.15 21.42
CA ILE A 724 -1.82 18.57 20.13
C ILE A 724 -3.13 19.21 19.65
N ALA A 725 -3.06 20.16 18.71
CA ALA A 725 -4.24 20.88 18.24
C ALA A 725 -5.19 20.05 17.35
N ASP A 726 -4.66 19.07 16.61
CA ASP A 726 -5.45 18.32 15.61
C ASP A 726 -6.36 17.25 16.24
N ALA A 727 -7.63 17.24 15.83
CA ALA A 727 -8.65 16.35 16.38
C ALA A 727 -8.52 14.90 15.87
N ALA A 728 -8.26 14.69 14.58
CA ALA A 728 -8.13 13.35 14.00
C ALA A 728 -6.86 12.64 14.51
N MET A 729 -5.80 13.42 14.75
CA MET A 729 -4.58 13.00 15.45
C MET A 729 -4.91 12.55 16.88
N LYS A 730 -5.62 13.36 17.67
CA LYS A 730 -6.03 13.00 19.03
C LYS A 730 -6.89 11.74 19.07
N GLU A 731 -7.90 11.64 18.20
CA GLU A 731 -8.76 10.46 18.09
C GLU A 731 -7.95 9.20 17.75
N SER A 732 -7.03 9.28 16.78
CA SER A 732 -6.15 8.16 16.39
C SER A 732 -5.24 7.70 17.53
N VAL A 733 -4.74 8.64 18.35
CA VAL A 733 -3.91 8.30 19.53
C VAL A 733 -4.74 7.65 20.62
N VAL A 734 -5.93 8.20 20.92
CA VAL A 734 -6.86 7.63 21.91
C VAL A 734 -7.35 6.25 21.49
N GLU A 735 -7.52 5.97 20.19
CA GLU A 735 -7.85 4.62 19.68
C GLU A 735 -6.73 3.61 19.99
N VAL A 736 -5.47 3.94 19.71
CA VAL A 736 -4.33 3.03 19.94
C VAL A 736 -4.01 2.87 21.43
N LEU A 737 -3.98 3.97 22.19
CA LEU A 737 -3.82 3.95 23.64
C LEU A 737 -4.97 3.20 24.32
N GLY A 738 -6.20 3.43 23.85
CA GLY A 738 -7.45 2.83 24.32
C GLY A 738 -7.51 2.65 25.84
N GLY A 739 -7.34 3.76 26.56
CA GLY A 739 -7.32 3.85 28.03
C GLY A 739 -5.93 4.00 28.66
N PRO A 740 -5.85 4.34 29.96
CA PRO A 740 -4.61 4.44 30.73
C PRO A 740 -3.63 3.27 30.58
N GLN A 741 -2.35 3.61 30.53
CA GLN A 741 -1.21 2.69 30.35
C GLN A 741 -0.16 2.89 31.47
N VAL A 742 -0.60 2.84 32.74
CA VAL A 742 0.21 3.19 33.93
C VAL A 742 1.51 2.38 34.03
N ASP A 743 1.48 1.06 33.82
CA ASP A 743 2.68 0.22 33.87
C ASP A 743 3.70 0.58 32.77
N LEU A 744 3.21 1.00 31.60
CA LEU A 744 4.04 1.43 30.47
C LEU A 744 4.63 2.82 30.70
N SER A 745 3.85 3.76 31.26
CA SER A 745 4.34 5.06 31.74
C SER A 745 5.49 4.84 32.72
N LYS A 746 5.27 4.03 33.76
CA LYS A 746 6.29 3.74 34.77
C LYS A 746 7.56 3.13 34.16
N ARG A 747 7.44 2.12 33.27
CA ARG A 747 8.59 1.53 32.56
C ARG A 747 9.35 2.56 31.74
N ILE A 748 8.66 3.47 31.05
CA ILE A 748 9.29 4.54 30.26
C ILE A 748 9.96 5.56 31.17
N GLY A 749 9.30 6.00 32.25
CA GLY A 749 9.85 6.94 33.22
C GLY A 749 11.11 6.41 33.92
N GLU A 750 11.11 5.14 34.35
CA GLU A 750 12.29 4.49 34.94
C GLU A 750 13.49 4.43 33.98
N ILE A 751 13.25 4.36 32.67
CA ILE A 751 14.30 4.33 31.62
C ILE A 751 14.73 5.76 31.22
N CYS A 752 13.80 6.70 31.11
CA CYS A 752 14.02 8.05 30.61
C CYS A 752 14.57 9.02 31.67
N ALA A 753 14.33 8.75 32.95
CA ALA A 753 14.90 9.51 34.06
C ALA A 753 16.42 9.30 34.26
N GLU A 754 17.05 8.38 33.52
CA GLU A 754 18.50 8.29 33.46
C GLU A 754 19.10 9.53 32.77
N SER A 755 20.09 10.17 33.40
CA SER A 755 20.80 11.33 32.82
C SER A 755 21.69 10.98 31.61
N ASN A 756 21.84 9.69 31.28
CA ASN A 756 22.61 9.22 30.13
C ASN A 756 21.70 8.46 29.14
N TRP A 757 21.37 9.14 28.05
CA TRP A 757 20.57 8.63 26.93
C TRP A 757 21.40 7.81 25.91
N GLY A 758 22.66 7.52 26.22
CA GLY A 758 23.47 6.56 25.47
C GLY A 758 22.82 5.17 25.47
N GLY A 759 22.54 4.63 24.28
CA GLY A 759 21.88 3.34 24.10
C GLY A 759 20.39 3.31 24.48
N ILE A 760 19.73 4.47 24.65
CA ILE A 760 18.30 4.57 24.99
C ILE A 760 17.40 3.74 24.07
N VAL A 761 17.77 3.62 22.79
CA VAL A 761 17.03 2.82 21.78
C VAL A 761 16.90 1.35 22.20
N SER A 762 17.97 0.74 22.70
CA SER A 762 17.94 -0.64 23.21
C SER A 762 17.28 -0.78 24.59
N LYS A 763 17.19 0.28 25.39
CA LYS A 763 16.48 0.26 26.68
C LYS A 763 14.96 0.27 26.47
N LEU A 764 14.48 1.20 25.65
CA LEU A 764 13.06 1.35 25.33
C LEU A 764 12.54 0.15 24.50
N TRP A 765 13.25 -0.22 23.43
CA TRP A 765 12.86 -1.29 22.50
C TRP A 765 13.83 -2.47 22.58
N PRO A 766 13.77 -3.36 23.60
CA PRO A 766 14.81 -4.36 23.88
C PRO A 766 14.99 -5.43 22.79
N ASN A 767 14.02 -5.57 21.88
CA ASN A 767 14.12 -6.46 20.73
C ASN A 767 14.62 -5.79 19.44
N VAL A 768 14.93 -4.49 19.45
CA VAL A 768 15.38 -3.76 18.26
C VAL A 768 16.75 -4.26 17.78
N ARG A 769 16.87 -4.60 16.49
CA ARG A 769 18.14 -5.06 15.89
C ARG A 769 18.87 -3.96 15.14
N TYR A 770 18.15 -2.97 14.60
CA TYR A 770 18.74 -1.97 13.73
C TYR A 770 17.98 -0.62 13.71
N VAL A 771 18.69 0.40 13.27
CA VAL A 771 18.19 1.74 12.92
C VAL A 771 18.58 2.02 11.46
N LYS A 772 17.63 2.17 10.51
CA LYS A 772 17.93 2.47 9.09
C LYS A 772 17.58 3.92 8.72
N SER A 773 18.54 4.66 8.18
CA SER A 773 18.35 6.01 7.61
C SER A 773 19.48 6.36 6.62
N VAL A 774 19.31 7.42 5.83
CA VAL A 774 20.42 8.00 5.05
C VAL A 774 21.32 8.83 5.97
N THR A 775 22.61 8.48 5.97
CA THR A 775 23.70 9.05 6.80
C THR A 775 24.85 9.64 5.98
N THR A 776 24.78 9.62 4.64
CA THR A 776 25.83 10.10 3.74
C THR A 776 25.65 11.58 3.33
N GLY A 777 26.71 12.21 2.80
CA GLY A 777 26.72 13.64 2.45
C GLY A 777 26.66 14.52 3.71
N SER A 778 25.95 15.65 3.65
CA SER A 778 25.65 16.47 4.84
C SER A 778 25.00 15.70 6.00
N MET A 779 24.39 14.53 5.76
CA MET A 779 23.83 13.69 6.81
C MET A 779 24.90 12.99 7.68
N LYS A 780 26.19 13.09 7.33
CA LYS A 780 27.32 12.52 8.09
C LYS A 780 27.38 13.06 9.51
N GLN A 781 27.15 14.36 9.70
CA GLN A 781 27.31 15.03 11.01
C GLN A 781 26.47 14.39 12.12
N TYR A 782 25.27 13.92 11.80
CA TYR A 782 24.35 13.33 12.78
C TYR A 782 24.71 11.88 13.14
N TYR A 783 25.66 11.23 12.45
CA TYR A 783 25.98 9.82 12.66
C TYR A 783 26.48 9.56 14.09
N SER A 784 27.33 10.44 14.64
CA SER A 784 27.83 10.34 16.02
C SER A 784 26.71 10.44 17.05
N LYS A 785 25.79 11.41 16.91
CA LYS A 785 24.63 11.57 17.79
C LYS A 785 23.63 10.42 17.65
N LEU A 786 23.42 9.91 16.44
CA LEU A 786 22.59 8.74 16.19
C LEU A 786 23.20 7.48 16.82
N LYS A 787 24.54 7.34 16.78
CA LYS A 787 25.27 6.23 17.40
C LYS A 787 25.26 6.31 18.93
N TYR A 788 25.28 7.51 19.51
CA TYR A 788 25.03 7.72 20.93
C TYR A 788 23.65 7.16 21.34
N TYR A 789 22.55 7.62 20.73
CA TYR A 789 21.21 7.12 21.06
C TYR A 789 21.02 5.61 20.76
N ALA A 790 21.63 5.11 19.68
CA ALA A 790 21.55 3.71 19.28
C ALA A 790 22.36 2.76 20.20
N GLY A 791 23.44 3.23 20.83
CA GLY A 791 24.35 2.37 21.58
C GLY A 791 24.92 1.26 20.69
N ASP A 792 24.81 -0.01 21.10
CA ASP A 792 25.27 -1.16 20.32
C ASP A 792 24.35 -1.53 19.13
N VAL A 793 23.14 -0.95 19.04
CA VAL A 793 22.21 -1.23 17.94
C VAL A 793 22.82 -0.83 16.59
N MET A 794 22.64 -1.69 15.58
CA MET A 794 23.23 -1.50 14.26
C MET A 794 22.60 -0.31 13.52
N ILE A 795 23.38 0.70 13.18
CA ILE A 795 22.96 1.71 12.20
C ILE A 795 23.15 1.12 10.81
N LEU A 796 22.12 1.20 9.97
CA LEU A 796 22.13 0.71 8.60
C LEU A 796 21.95 1.86 7.61
N GLY A 797 22.85 1.93 6.62
CA GLY A 797 22.83 2.95 5.59
C GLY A 797 21.63 2.81 4.62
N GLY A 798 21.22 3.94 4.04
CA GLY A 798 20.24 4.01 2.97
C GLY A 798 20.78 3.57 1.59
N ASP A 799 19.97 3.84 0.56
CA ASP A 799 20.27 3.61 -0.86
C ASP A 799 20.34 4.97 -1.58
N TYR A 800 21.00 5.04 -2.74
CA TYR A 800 21.20 6.30 -3.48
C TYR A 800 20.12 6.48 -4.55
N PHE A 801 19.00 7.10 -4.15
CA PHE A 801 17.87 7.45 -5.01
C PHE A 801 17.56 8.96 -4.94
N ALA A 802 16.98 9.51 -6.01
CA ALA A 802 16.47 10.88 -6.12
C ALA A 802 14.99 10.89 -6.56
N SER A 803 14.33 12.06 -6.52
CA SER A 803 12.94 12.20 -7.04
C SER A 803 12.89 11.98 -8.56
N GLU A 804 13.99 12.26 -9.26
CA GLU A 804 14.18 12.08 -10.69
C GLU A 804 14.31 10.59 -11.11
N CYS A 805 15.11 9.78 -10.39
CA CYS A 805 15.28 8.35 -10.64
C CYS A 805 15.98 7.61 -9.47
N CYS A 806 15.97 6.27 -9.52
CA CYS A 806 16.85 5.45 -8.68
C CYS A 806 18.25 5.35 -9.32
N LEU A 807 19.34 5.58 -8.58
CA LEU A 807 20.70 5.57 -9.13
C LEU A 807 21.48 4.32 -8.74
N GLY A 808 21.65 4.08 -7.44
CA GLY A 808 22.46 2.99 -6.93
C GLY A 808 21.94 2.40 -5.61
N ILE A 809 22.27 1.14 -5.37
CA ILE A 809 21.95 0.44 -4.11
C ILE A 809 23.21 0.23 -3.29
N ASN A 810 23.05 0.24 -1.96
CA ASN A 810 24.15 -0.08 -1.06
C ASN A 810 24.19 -1.60 -0.84
N LEU A 811 25.29 -2.25 -1.25
CA LEU A 811 25.48 -3.70 -1.06
C LEU A 811 25.98 -4.07 0.34
N ASP A 812 26.61 -3.12 1.04
CA ASP A 812 27.17 -3.30 2.38
C ASP A 812 26.58 -2.24 3.34
N ILE A 813 25.29 -2.44 3.64
CA ILE A 813 24.47 -1.54 4.45
C ILE A 813 24.93 -1.40 5.91
N GLN A 814 25.98 -2.11 6.34
CA GLN A 814 26.56 -2.00 7.69
C GLN A 814 27.71 -0.99 7.79
N GLN A 815 28.23 -0.50 6.67
CA GLN A 815 29.37 0.43 6.68
C GLN A 815 28.97 1.79 7.30
N PRO A 816 29.90 2.45 8.03
CA PRO A 816 29.72 3.83 8.45
C PRO A 816 29.72 4.76 7.21
N PRO A 817 29.23 6.01 7.31
CA PRO A 817 29.05 6.87 6.14
C PRO A 817 30.33 7.16 5.35
N GLU A 818 31.50 7.17 5.99
CA GLU A 818 32.83 7.36 5.37
C GLU A 818 33.26 6.18 4.49
N SER A 819 32.63 5.01 4.64
CA SER A 819 32.90 3.80 3.84
C SER A 819 31.67 3.32 3.06
N THR A 820 30.57 4.07 3.10
CA THR A 820 29.35 3.76 2.36
C THR A 820 29.55 4.03 0.87
N ARG A 821 29.23 3.03 0.03
CA ARG A 821 29.41 3.07 -1.42
C ARG A 821 28.20 2.45 -2.11
N PHE A 822 27.81 2.98 -3.25
CA PHE A 822 26.61 2.57 -3.98
C PHE A 822 27.01 1.94 -5.31
N VAL A 823 26.43 0.78 -5.62
CA VAL A 823 26.58 0.17 -6.95
C VAL A 823 25.54 0.79 -7.86
N MET A 824 25.99 1.49 -8.90
CA MET A 824 25.09 2.08 -9.90
C MET A 824 24.29 0.97 -10.61
N LEU A 825 23.00 1.20 -10.83
CA LEU A 825 22.08 0.23 -11.41
C LEU A 825 22.00 0.38 -12.94
N PRO A 826 22.59 -0.53 -13.74
CA PRO A 826 22.77 -0.32 -15.19
C PRO A 826 21.47 -0.29 -16.00
N THR A 827 20.33 -0.61 -15.39
CA THR A 827 19.00 -0.68 -16.00
C THR A 827 18.01 0.37 -15.48
N ALA A 828 18.42 1.20 -14.49
CA ALA A 828 17.52 2.12 -13.79
C ALA A 828 17.25 3.44 -14.56
N ALA A 829 18.29 3.98 -15.18
CA ALA A 829 18.29 5.08 -16.14
C ALA A 829 19.54 4.91 -17.03
N TYR A 830 19.68 5.71 -18.10
CA TYR A 830 20.98 5.87 -18.75
C TYR A 830 21.75 6.98 -18.02
N PHE A 831 23.02 6.71 -17.72
CA PHE A 831 23.88 7.53 -16.87
C PHE A 831 25.11 7.98 -17.65
N GLU A 832 25.42 9.26 -17.48
CA GLU A 832 26.57 9.96 -18.00
C GLU A 832 27.32 10.63 -16.84
N PHE A 833 28.62 10.82 -16.99
CA PHE A 833 29.50 11.35 -15.95
C PHE A 833 30.29 12.54 -16.53
N LEU A 834 30.04 13.72 -16.00
CA LEU A 834 30.66 14.98 -16.43
C LEU A 834 31.88 15.28 -15.55
N PRO A 835 33.12 15.35 -16.07
CA PRO A 835 34.33 15.48 -15.23
C PRO A 835 34.33 16.73 -14.33
N PHE A 836 34.64 16.55 -13.05
CA PHE A 836 34.59 17.63 -12.04
C PHE A 836 35.87 17.65 -11.19
N ASP A 837 36.44 18.84 -10.95
CA ASP A 837 37.57 19.04 -10.03
C ASP A 837 37.15 19.91 -8.83
N LEU A 838 37.57 19.49 -7.64
CA LEU A 838 37.35 20.19 -6.38
C LEU A 838 38.22 21.44 -6.22
N ASN A 839 39.40 21.50 -6.85
CA ASN A 839 40.32 22.62 -6.74
C ASN A 839 39.77 23.85 -7.49
N GLU A 840 39.08 23.61 -8.60
CA GLU A 840 38.41 24.62 -9.43
C GLU A 840 36.90 24.73 -9.12
N SER A 841 36.38 23.92 -8.19
CA SER A 841 34.97 23.76 -7.83
C SER A 841 34.00 23.63 -9.03
N SER A 842 34.47 23.09 -10.15
CA SER A 842 33.78 23.19 -11.44
C SER A 842 34.06 22.02 -12.39
N VAL A 843 33.42 22.08 -13.56
CA VAL A 843 33.47 21.05 -14.61
C VAL A 843 34.64 21.33 -15.54
N VAL A 844 35.52 20.34 -15.70
CA VAL A 844 36.82 20.50 -16.41
C VAL A 844 36.80 19.85 -17.81
N GLY A 845 35.64 19.80 -18.45
CA GLY A 845 35.48 19.28 -19.81
C GLY A 845 34.02 19.26 -20.29
N GLU A 846 33.82 19.46 -21.59
CA GLU A 846 32.48 19.51 -22.21
C GLU A 846 31.88 18.13 -22.49
N GLU A 847 32.72 17.10 -22.68
CA GLU A 847 32.26 15.74 -22.99
C GLU A 847 31.98 14.92 -21.73
N THR A 848 30.86 14.20 -21.74
CA THR A 848 30.49 13.22 -20.71
C THR A 848 31.00 11.83 -21.05
N LEU A 849 31.42 11.12 -19.99
CA LEU A 849 31.84 9.73 -20.04
C LEU A 849 30.65 8.80 -19.72
N ASP A 850 30.68 7.57 -20.21
CA ASP A 850 29.79 6.49 -19.75
C ASP A 850 30.52 5.55 -18.78
N PHE A 851 29.83 4.48 -18.36
CA PHE A 851 30.32 3.47 -17.43
C PHE A 851 31.69 2.87 -17.79
N SER A 852 32.10 2.89 -19.06
CA SER A 852 33.40 2.38 -19.50
C SER A 852 34.53 3.42 -19.50
N GLY A 853 34.21 4.72 -19.42
CA GLY A 853 35.19 5.81 -19.46
C GLY A 853 35.61 6.36 -18.09
N VAL A 854 34.86 6.07 -17.03
CA VAL A 854 35.12 6.65 -15.70
C VAL A 854 36.33 6.02 -14.99
N GLU A 855 37.12 6.85 -14.31
CA GLU A 855 38.37 6.45 -13.64
C GLU A 855 38.24 6.42 -12.12
N VAL A 856 38.81 5.39 -11.48
CA VAL A 856 38.85 5.24 -10.02
C VAL A 856 39.61 6.42 -9.38
N GLY A 857 39.01 7.00 -8.34
CA GLY A 857 39.53 8.16 -7.61
C GLY A 857 39.10 9.52 -8.18
N LYS A 858 38.75 9.61 -9.47
CA LYS A 858 38.23 10.86 -10.07
C LYS A 858 36.79 11.14 -9.65
N MET A 859 36.40 12.42 -9.80
CA MET A 859 35.09 12.93 -9.46
C MET A 859 34.33 13.41 -10.70
N TYR A 860 33.02 13.26 -10.65
CA TYR A 860 32.12 13.54 -11.76
C TYR A 860 30.79 14.07 -11.23
N GLU A 861 30.17 15.00 -11.96
CA GLU A 861 28.75 15.27 -11.81
C GLU A 861 27.94 14.17 -12.51
N VAL A 862 26.91 13.65 -11.85
CA VAL A 862 26.01 12.65 -12.43
C VAL A 862 25.00 13.33 -13.37
N VAL A 863 24.97 12.84 -14.61
CA VAL A 863 24.02 13.24 -15.65
C VAL A 863 23.10 12.05 -15.96
N VAL A 864 21.79 12.27 -16.08
CA VAL A 864 20.80 11.19 -16.25
C VAL A 864 19.89 11.40 -17.46
N THR A 865 19.60 10.31 -18.16
CA THR A 865 18.51 10.22 -19.15
C THR A 865 17.54 9.15 -18.66
N THR A 866 16.31 9.53 -18.36
CA THR A 866 15.33 8.69 -17.68
C THR A 866 14.21 8.24 -18.60
N TYR A 867 13.54 7.14 -18.26
CA TYR A 867 12.31 6.69 -18.91
C TYR A 867 11.14 7.71 -18.80
N ARG A 868 11.27 8.76 -17.96
CA ARG A 868 10.23 9.76 -17.62
C ARG A 868 10.48 11.15 -18.20
N GLY A 869 11.22 11.27 -19.30
CA GLY A 869 11.27 12.53 -20.04
C GLY A 869 12.28 13.57 -19.55
N LEU A 870 13.26 13.17 -18.75
CA LEU A 870 14.48 13.94 -18.50
C LEU A 870 15.59 13.38 -19.38
N TYR A 871 16.27 14.23 -20.14
CA TYR A 871 17.26 13.84 -21.15
C TYR A 871 18.56 14.61 -20.92
N ARG A 872 19.65 13.88 -20.67
CA ARG A 872 20.97 14.42 -20.28
C ARG A 872 20.90 15.46 -19.16
N TYR A 873 20.01 15.22 -18.20
CA TYR A 873 19.73 16.10 -17.08
C TYR A 873 20.85 16.01 -16.04
N ARG A 874 21.50 17.15 -15.81
CA ARG A 874 22.46 17.38 -14.73
C ARG A 874 21.76 17.26 -13.38
N LEU A 875 22.03 16.16 -12.68
CA LEU A 875 21.38 15.88 -11.39
C LEU A 875 21.89 16.83 -10.29
N GLY A 876 23.07 17.43 -10.46
CA GLY A 876 23.74 18.26 -9.46
C GLY A 876 24.26 17.47 -8.26
N ASP A 877 24.56 16.18 -8.43
CA ASP A 877 25.27 15.35 -7.45
C ASP A 877 26.70 15.12 -7.93
N ILE A 878 27.70 15.42 -7.09
CA ILE A 878 29.11 15.09 -7.33
C ILE A 878 29.41 13.75 -6.66
N VAL A 879 29.92 12.80 -7.44
CA VAL A 879 30.33 11.47 -6.97
C VAL A 879 31.79 11.19 -7.27
N ARG A 880 32.45 10.43 -6.38
CA ARG A 880 33.77 9.83 -6.62
C ARG A 880 33.59 8.38 -7.05
N ILE A 881 34.38 7.93 -8.03
CA ILE A 881 34.47 6.51 -8.36
C ILE A 881 35.36 5.82 -7.33
N ALA A 882 34.76 5.03 -6.44
CA ALA A 882 35.49 4.25 -5.43
C ALA A 882 36.01 2.90 -5.97
N GLY A 883 35.49 2.45 -7.11
CA GLY A 883 35.88 1.20 -7.77
C GLY A 883 34.79 0.73 -8.74
N PHE A 884 34.68 -0.58 -8.93
CA PHE A 884 33.62 -1.22 -9.70
C PHE A 884 33.09 -2.46 -8.96
N HIS A 885 31.78 -2.70 -9.04
CA HIS A 885 31.18 -3.99 -8.70
C HIS A 885 30.87 -4.75 -9.99
N ASN A 886 31.57 -5.88 -10.19
CA ASN A 886 31.71 -6.50 -11.50
C ASN A 886 32.23 -5.49 -12.56
N THR A 887 31.36 -4.94 -13.42
CA THR A 887 31.68 -3.87 -14.38
C THR A 887 30.89 -2.58 -14.15
N SER A 888 30.00 -2.53 -13.14
CA SER A 888 29.23 -1.32 -12.83
C SER A 888 30.00 -0.40 -11.89
N PRO A 889 30.02 0.93 -12.11
CA PRO A 889 30.68 1.87 -11.20
C PRO A 889 30.18 1.73 -9.76
N LEU A 890 31.14 1.62 -8.84
CA LEU A 890 30.93 1.70 -7.40
C LEU A 890 31.23 3.14 -6.98
N VAL A 891 30.20 3.91 -6.66
CA VAL A 891 30.29 5.36 -6.44
C VAL A 891 30.14 5.74 -4.96
N GLU A 892 30.79 6.84 -4.60
CA GLU A 892 30.72 7.48 -3.30
C GLU A 892 30.14 8.88 -3.48
N PHE A 893 29.08 9.22 -2.74
CA PHE A 893 28.47 10.55 -2.81
C PHE A 893 29.35 11.56 -2.07
N MET A 894 29.81 12.61 -2.76
CA MET A 894 30.69 13.62 -2.17
C MET A 894 29.91 14.82 -1.65
N MET A 895 29.11 15.46 -2.50
CA MET A 895 28.38 16.70 -2.21
C MET A 895 27.36 17.01 -3.31
N ARG A 896 26.45 17.97 -3.07
CA ARG A 896 25.74 18.63 -4.16
C ARG A 896 26.69 19.56 -4.94
N ALA A 897 26.53 19.61 -6.26
CA ALA A 897 27.27 20.52 -7.13
C ALA A 897 26.94 21.99 -6.78
N PRO A 898 27.93 22.92 -6.88
CA PRO A 898 27.67 24.36 -6.78
C PRO A 898 26.63 24.83 -7.80
N LYS A 899 25.77 25.80 -7.46
CA LYS A 899 24.80 26.34 -8.44
C LYS A 899 25.46 27.30 -9.43
N THR A 900 26.50 28.02 -9.03
CA THR A 900 27.24 28.95 -9.88
C THR A 900 28.74 28.75 -9.71
N ALA A 901 29.53 29.11 -10.73
CA ALA A 901 30.99 29.09 -10.67
C ALA A 901 31.59 30.14 -9.70
N ASN A 902 30.75 31.01 -9.14
CA ASN A 902 31.15 32.06 -8.20
C ASN A 902 30.94 31.63 -6.73
N GLU A 903 30.48 30.40 -6.46
CA GLU A 903 30.38 29.89 -5.09
C GLU A 903 31.76 29.65 -4.49
N ILE A 904 32.13 30.50 -3.53
CA ILE A 904 33.46 30.53 -2.88
C ILE A 904 33.74 29.24 -2.09
N ILE A 905 32.68 28.55 -1.62
CA ILE A 905 32.74 27.44 -0.67
C ILE A 905 31.76 26.34 -1.08
N THR A 906 32.20 25.08 -1.04
CA THR A 906 31.32 23.92 -1.27
C THR A 906 30.71 23.38 0.04
N GLU A 907 29.65 22.56 -0.09
CA GLU A 907 29.07 21.81 1.04
C GLU A 907 30.13 20.98 1.77
N LYS A 908 31.08 20.41 1.01
CA LYS A 908 32.18 19.58 1.55
C LYS A 908 33.19 20.41 2.36
N ASP A 909 33.55 21.61 1.90
CA ASP A 909 34.50 22.48 2.60
C ASP A 909 33.93 22.91 3.96
N LEU A 910 32.67 23.37 3.99
CA LEU A 910 32.01 23.75 5.24
C LEU A 910 31.87 22.56 6.20
N MET A 911 31.49 21.37 5.70
CA MET A 911 31.43 20.16 6.54
C MET A 911 32.80 19.81 7.14
N SER A 912 33.88 19.98 6.38
CA SER A 912 35.26 19.69 6.84
C SER A 912 35.78 20.73 7.84
N ALA A 913 35.45 22.01 7.60
CA ALA A 913 35.72 23.11 8.52
C ALA A 913 34.99 22.95 9.86
N MET A 914 33.72 22.55 9.82
CA MET A 914 32.92 22.37 11.01
C MET A 914 33.24 21.08 11.77
N GLU A 915 33.64 20.01 11.08
CA GLU A 915 34.24 18.83 11.72
C GLU A 915 35.52 19.22 12.48
N SER A 916 36.36 20.08 11.92
CA SER A 916 37.57 20.60 12.59
C SER A 916 37.24 21.51 13.78
N PHE A 917 36.28 22.43 13.61
CA PHE A 917 35.78 23.32 14.66
C PHE A 917 35.19 22.55 15.84
N GLN A 918 34.37 21.53 15.59
CA GLN A 918 33.72 20.74 16.63
C GLN A 918 34.73 19.93 17.45
N HIS A 919 35.86 19.49 16.87
CA HIS A 919 36.97 18.89 17.64
C HIS A 919 37.70 19.89 18.55
N SER A 920 37.58 21.21 18.29
CA SER A 920 38.13 22.27 19.14
C SER A 920 37.16 22.77 20.22
N MET A 921 35.91 22.30 20.21
CA MET A 921 34.86 22.71 21.14
C MET A 921 34.50 21.61 22.13
N ALA A 922 34.13 22.00 23.35
CA ALA A 922 33.54 21.11 24.35
C ALA A 922 32.01 20.96 24.20
N GLU A 923 31.37 21.89 23.50
CA GLU A 923 29.91 22.02 23.40
C GLU A 923 29.36 21.41 22.11
N GLU A 924 28.15 20.86 22.19
CA GLU A 924 27.50 20.17 21.07
C GLU A 924 26.92 21.16 20.06
N VAL A 925 27.52 21.25 18.87
CA VAL A 925 26.92 21.88 17.69
C VAL A 925 25.77 20.99 17.19
N VAL A 926 24.57 21.55 17.13
CA VAL A 926 23.35 20.89 16.64
C VAL A 926 23.24 21.02 15.12
N GLU A 927 23.46 22.23 14.61
CA GLU A 927 23.33 22.53 13.18
C GLU A 927 24.17 23.74 12.76
N PHE A 928 24.49 23.83 11.46
CA PHE A 928 25.24 24.97 10.90
C PHE A 928 25.01 25.17 9.40
N ALA A 929 25.22 26.39 8.93
CA ALA A 929 25.16 26.76 7.51
C ALA A 929 26.04 27.98 7.19
N VAL A 930 26.42 28.14 5.92
CA VAL A 930 27.12 29.33 5.42
C VAL A 930 26.25 30.15 4.48
N PHE A 931 26.42 31.46 4.49
CA PHE A 931 25.97 32.40 3.48
C PHE A 931 27.18 33.16 2.91
N SER A 932 27.18 33.38 1.59
CA SER A 932 28.17 34.19 0.88
C SER A 932 27.47 35.39 0.26
N ASP A 933 27.72 36.57 0.82
CA ASP A 933 27.31 37.84 0.24
C ASP A 933 28.31 38.22 -0.86
N LEU A 934 27.86 38.12 -2.11
CA LEU A 934 28.63 38.41 -3.30
C LEU A 934 28.36 39.82 -3.85
N GLU A 935 27.49 40.61 -3.21
CA GLU A 935 27.15 41.97 -3.62
C GLU A 935 28.03 43.02 -2.90
N LEU A 936 28.56 42.67 -1.72
CA LEU A 936 29.54 43.47 -0.99
C LEU A 936 30.94 43.45 -1.64
N SER A 937 31.68 44.54 -1.42
CA SER A 937 33.08 44.71 -1.85
C SER A 937 33.89 45.29 -0.67
N PRO A 938 34.78 44.50 -0.02
CA PRO A 938 35.05 43.09 -0.28
C PRO A 938 33.83 42.20 0.02
N LYS A 939 33.80 41.00 -0.59
CA LYS A 939 32.71 40.03 -0.43
C LYS A 939 32.62 39.60 1.04
N GLN A 940 31.43 39.30 1.56
CA GLN A 940 31.27 38.92 2.97
C GLN A 940 30.82 37.47 3.14
N LEU A 941 31.56 36.70 3.93
CA LEU A 941 31.19 35.35 4.31
C LEU A 941 30.63 35.32 5.74
N LYS A 942 29.50 34.63 5.95
CA LYS A 942 28.85 34.49 7.25
C LYS A 942 28.55 33.02 7.55
N VAL A 943 29.05 32.47 8.65
CA VAL A 943 28.74 31.10 9.11
C VAL A 943 27.84 31.17 10.33
N PHE A 944 26.67 30.55 10.24
CA PHE A 944 25.69 30.43 11.32
C PHE A 944 25.85 29.09 12.03
N ILE A 945 25.89 29.09 13.36
CA ILE A 945 26.07 27.91 14.21
C ILE A 945 25.01 27.88 15.30
N GLU A 946 24.29 26.77 15.44
CA GLU A 946 23.36 26.50 16.55
C GLU A 946 23.99 25.45 17.49
N PHE A 947 24.08 25.77 18.78
CA PHE A 947 24.51 24.86 19.84
C PHE A 947 23.30 24.29 20.58
N ARG A 948 23.51 23.18 21.30
CA ARG A 948 22.48 22.54 22.13
C ARG A 948 21.84 23.52 23.12
N GLU A 949 20.52 23.40 23.32
CA GLU A 949 19.81 24.12 24.38
C GLU A 949 20.44 23.88 25.77
N GLY A 950 20.54 24.94 26.58
CA GLY A 950 21.17 24.90 27.90
C GLY A 950 22.72 24.92 27.89
N CYS A 951 23.35 25.00 26.70
CA CYS A 951 24.80 25.18 26.53
C CYS A 951 25.34 26.30 27.44
N ALA A 952 26.30 25.97 28.31
CA ALA A 952 26.78 26.87 29.37
C ALA A 952 27.52 28.09 28.81
N PHE A 953 27.99 27.96 27.57
CA PHE A 953 28.63 28.97 26.74
C PHE A 953 27.73 30.17 26.40
N LEU A 954 26.40 30.03 26.47
CA LEU A 954 25.43 31.10 26.12
C LEU A 954 24.80 31.78 27.35
N GLN A 955 25.37 31.57 28.54
CA GLN A 955 24.99 32.28 29.77
C GLN A 955 25.60 33.70 29.74
N GLU A 956 24.80 34.75 29.97
CA GLU A 956 25.26 36.16 29.93
C GLU A 956 26.50 36.40 30.80
N GLU A 957 26.52 35.77 31.98
CA GLU A 957 27.60 35.80 32.99
C GLU A 957 28.97 35.32 32.46
N LYS A 958 29.00 34.56 31.36
CA LYS A 958 30.21 33.98 30.73
C LYS A 958 30.46 34.46 29.31
N LEU A 959 29.59 35.30 28.75
CA LEU A 959 29.58 35.66 27.33
C LEU A 959 30.95 36.14 26.81
N GLN A 960 31.73 36.84 27.63
CA GLN A 960 33.09 37.29 27.30
C GLN A 960 34.09 36.13 27.13
N GLU A 961 34.13 35.19 28.07
CA GLU A 961 34.98 33.99 28.01
C GLU A 961 34.58 33.08 26.83
N SER A 962 33.28 32.99 26.57
CA SER A 962 32.71 32.33 25.39
C SER A 962 33.16 32.99 24.09
N VAL A 963 33.13 34.33 23.98
CA VAL A 963 33.59 35.06 22.79
C VAL A 963 35.09 34.88 22.53
N GLU A 964 35.92 34.89 23.57
CA GLU A 964 37.35 34.60 23.44
C GLU A 964 37.60 33.16 23.00
N THR A 965 36.80 32.22 23.49
CA THR A 965 36.85 30.81 23.08
C THR A 965 36.32 30.61 21.65
N LEU A 966 35.27 31.32 21.23
CA LEU A 966 34.82 31.36 19.83
C LEU A 966 35.95 31.83 18.92
N LYS A 967 36.57 32.99 19.18
CA LYS A 967 37.66 33.50 18.32
C LYS A 967 38.81 32.48 18.20
N ARG A 968 39.22 31.87 19.32
CA ARG A 968 40.26 30.81 19.37
C ARG A 968 39.89 29.60 18.50
N CYS A 969 38.67 29.11 18.61
CA CYS A 969 38.20 27.92 17.89
C CYS A 969 37.85 28.19 16.42
N CYS A 970 37.29 29.36 16.10
CA CYS A 970 36.94 29.77 14.73
C CYS A 970 38.17 29.93 13.83
N THR A 971 39.37 30.09 14.38
CA THR A 971 40.63 29.99 13.61
C THR A 971 40.79 28.60 12.96
N SER A 972 40.32 27.52 13.60
CA SER A 972 40.32 26.18 13.00
C SER A 972 39.24 26.00 11.92
N LEU A 973 38.11 26.68 12.10
CA LEU A 973 36.99 26.75 11.14
C LEU A 973 37.45 27.45 9.86
N GLU A 974 37.96 28.69 9.96
CA GLU A 974 38.41 29.47 8.79
C GLU A 974 39.52 28.75 8.00
N ASN A 975 40.42 28.06 8.71
CA ASN A 975 41.44 27.21 8.08
C ASN A 975 40.89 26.00 7.29
N GLY A 976 39.64 25.60 7.52
CA GLY A 976 38.99 24.49 6.81
C GLY A 976 38.16 24.89 5.58
N LEU A 977 37.91 26.19 5.34
CA LEU A 977 36.94 26.70 4.35
C LEU A 977 37.34 26.56 2.86
N GLY A 978 38.17 25.59 2.51
CA GLY A 978 38.58 25.30 1.13
C GLY A 978 39.70 26.20 0.60
N GLY A 979 40.13 25.93 -0.64
CA GLY A 979 41.23 26.65 -1.29
C GLY A 979 40.81 28.00 -1.89
N ILE A 980 39.64 28.05 -2.53
CA ILE A 980 39.12 29.24 -3.23
C ILE A 980 38.90 30.40 -2.25
N TYR A 981 38.34 30.11 -1.08
CA TYR A 981 38.18 31.08 0.00
C TYR A 981 39.51 31.73 0.40
N LYS A 982 40.56 30.93 0.65
CA LYS A 982 41.88 31.43 1.06
C LYS A 982 42.51 32.30 -0.01
N VAL A 983 42.55 31.84 -1.27
CA VAL A 983 43.13 32.60 -2.39
C VAL A 983 42.42 33.93 -2.63
N GLN A 984 41.12 34.05 -2.30
CA GLN A 984 40.40 35.33 -2.37
C GLN A 984 40.59 36.20 -1.11
N LYS A 985 40.72 35.61 0.10
CA LYS A 985 41.09 36.36 1.33
C LYS A 985 42.51 36.93 1.23
N ASP A 986 43.47 36.15 0.71
CA ASP A 986 44.87 36.54 0.47
C ASP A 986 45.04 37.67 -0.58
N ARG A 987 43.94 38.14 -1.18
CA ARG A 987 43.87 39.21 -2.19
C ARG A 987 42.97 40.39 -1.76
N ASP A 988 42.50 40.39 -0.52
CA ASP A 988 41.49 41.33 -0.02
C ASP A 988 40.16 41.31 -0.81
N GLU A 989 39.86 40.23 -1.55
CA GLU A 989 38.58 40.07 -2.29
C GLU A 989 37.41 39.67 -1.36
N ILE A 990 37.72 39.15 -0.16
CA ILE A 990 36.76 38.74 0.87
C ILE A 990 37.18 39.35 2.21
N GLY A 991 36.22 39.92 2.95
CA GLY A 991 36.44 40.43 4.31
C GLY A 991 36.67 39.34 5.37
N PRO A 992 36.84 39.73 6.65
CA PRO A 992 36.93 38.76 7.75
C PRO A 992 35.76 37.80 7.77
N LEU A 993 35.99 36.53 8.09
CA LEU A 993 34.89 35.60 8.33
C LEU A 993 34.06 36.09 9.54
N LEU A 994 32.76 36.27 9.32
CA LEU A 994 31.79 36.46 10.38
C LEU A 994 31.26 35.10 10.84
N VAL A 995 31.30 34.86 12.15
CA VAL A 995 30.67 33.66 12.76
C VAL A 995 29.59 34.11 13.72
N SER A 996 28.34 33.72 13.42
CA SER A 996 27.14 34.09 14.15
C SER A 996 26.59 32.87 14.90
N VAL A 997 26.54 32.94 16.23
CA VAL A 997 25.86 31.93 17.03
C VAL A 997 24.39 32.31 17.14
N VAL A 998 23.50 31.41 16.71
CA VAL A 998 22.04 31.64 16.71
C VAL A 998 21.36 31.00 17.92
N ARG A 999 20.12 31.42 18.19
CA ARG A 999 19.26 30.83 19.21
C ARG A 999 18.97 29.35 18.92
N SER A 1000 18.81 28.57 19.99
CA SER A 1000 18.31 27.18 19.90
C SER A 1000 16.93 27.16 19.22
N GLY A 1001 16.74 26.26 18.26
CA GLY A 1001 15.53 26.15 17.45
C GLY A 1001 15.49 27.04 16.19
N SER A 1002 16.52 27.83 15.90
CA SER A 1002 16.56 28.67 14.69
C SER A 1002 16.59 27.84 13.39
N PHE A 1003 17.33 26.74 13.33
CA PHE A 1003 17.28 25.84 12.16
C PHE A 1003 15.95 25.09 12.04
N ASP A 1004 15.25 24.84 13.16
CA ASP A 1004 13.85 24.39 13.14
C ASP A 1004 12.91 25.49 12.61
N GLY A 1005 13.21 26.76 12.86
CA GLY A 1005 12.56 27.91 12.21
C GLY A 1005 12.68 27.89 10.69
N ILE A 1006 13.87 27.62 10.14
CA ILE A 1006 14.07 27.47 8.69
C ILE A 1006 13.26 26.27 8.15
N LEU A 1007 13.18 25.16 8.89
CA LEU A 1007 12.32 24.02 8.52
C LEU A 1007 10.84 24.45 8.44
N GLN A 1008 10.32 25.21 9.41
CA GLN A 1008 8.94 25.71 9.37
C GLN A 1008 8.71 26.68 8.19
N MET A 1009 9.68 27.55 7.88
CA MET A 1009 9.63 28.40 6.68
C MET A 1009 9.59 27.57 5.39
N ALA A 1010 10.34 26.48 5.32
CA ALA A 1010 10.35 25.57 4.17
C ALA A 1010 9.03 24.81 4.03
N ILE A 1011 8.49 24.24 5.11
CA ILE A 1011 7.18 23.56 5.13
C ILE A 1011 6.07 24.51 4.67
N LYS A 1012 6.05 25.74 5.21
CA LYS A 1012 5.09 26.80 4.83
C LYS A 1012 5.16 27.18 3.34
N ASN A 1013 6.31 26.98 2.70
CA ASN A 1013 6.51 27.17 1.25
C ASN A 1013 6.30 25.89 0.41
N GLY A 1014 5.80 24.81 1.03
CA GLY A 1014 5.45 23.55 0.35
C GLY A 1014 6.58 22.51 0.28
N ALA A 1015 7.68 22.69 1.01
CA ALA A 1015 8.73 21.67 1.10
C ALA A 1015 8.29 20.50 2.01
N PRO A 1016 8.39 19.23 1.56
CA PRO A 1016 8.11 18.08 2.40
C PRO A 1016 8.95 18.02 3.68
N ALA A 1017 8.30 17.97 4.84
CA ALA A 1017 8.94 17.73 6.13
C ALA A 1017 9.65 16.36 6.15
N SER A 1018 9.10 15.35 5.45
CA SER A 1018 9.71 14.02 5.34
C SER A 1018 11.01 13.99 4.51
N GLN A 1019 11.25 15.01 3.69
CA GLN A 1019 12.43 15.09 2.81
C GLN A 1019 13.34 16.30 3.07
N TYR A 1020 13.02 17.12 4.07
CA TYR A 1020 13.84 18.28 4.42
C TYR A 1020 15.24 17.84 4.87
N LYS A 1021 16.23 18.57 4.39
CA LYS A 1021 17.64 18.48 4.79
C LYS A 1021 18.05 19.90 5.17
N PRO A 1022 18.64 20.14 6.36
CA PRO A 1022 19.14 21.46 6.73
C PRO A 1022 20.11 22.02 5.67
N PRO A 1023 19.91 23.24 5.16
CA PRO A 1023 20.65 23.77 4.03
C PRO A 1023 22.06 24.23 4.45
N LYS A 1024 23.10 23.49 4.04
CA LYS A 1024 24.49 23.86 4.37
C LYS A 1024 24.99 25.15 3.69
N ILE A 1025 24.45 25.51 2.53
CA ILE A 1025 24.73 26.79 1.86
C ILE A 1025 23.38 27.51 1.65
N ILE A 1026 23.16 28.56 2.44
CA ILE A 1026 22.02 29.47 2.31
C ILE A 1026 22.25 30.38 1.09
N ARG A 1027 21.22 30.60 0.29
CA ARG A 1027 21.25 31.44 -0.94
C ARG A 1027 20.01 32.33 -1.09
N ASN A 1028 19.24 32.50 -0.02
CA ASN A 1028 18.01 33.29 -0.01
C ASN A 1028 18.07 34.28 1.14
N SER A 1029 17.87 35.56 0.83
CA SER A 1029 18.02 36.68 1.76
C SER A 1029 16.99 36.69 2.90
N GLU A 1030 15.79 36.14 2.71
CA GLU A 1030 14.79 36.00 3.79
C GLU A 1030 15.28 35.04 4.88
N ILE A 1031 15.92 33.93 4.49
CA ILE A 1031 16.55 33.00 5.44
C ILE A 1031 17.76 33.66 6.12
N VAL A 1032 18.58 34.44 5.39
CA VAL A 1032 19.72 35.16 5.99
C VAL A 1032 19.25 36.16 7.03
N GLY A 1033 18.27 37.01 6.69
CA GLY A 1033 17.71 37.99 7.62
C GLY A 1033 17.12 37.34 8.88
N PHE A 1034 16.36 36.26 8.73
CA PHE A 1034 15.85 35.48 9.87
C PHE A 1034 16.97 34.91 10.76
N MET A 1035 18.09 34.47 10.17
CA MET A 1035 19.24 33.96 10.92
C MET A 1035 20.07 35.06 11.59
N GLU A 1036 20.10 36.26 11.01
CA GLU A 1036 20.72 37.45 11.61
C GLU A 1036 19.87 38.03 12.75
N GLU A 1037 18.55 38.10 12.59
CA GLU A 1037 17.59 38.38 13.67
C GLU A 1037 17.67 37.33 14.80
N SER A 1038 18.01 36.08 14.45
CA SER A 1038 18.19 34.98 15.41
C SER A 1038 19.52 35.00 16.16
N ALA A 1039 20.51 35.78 15.72
CA ALA A 1039 21.86 35.76 16.29
C ALA A 1039 21.89 36.29 17.74
N LEU A 1040 22.55 35.54 18.62
CA LEU A 1040 22.87 35.94 20.00
C LEU A 1040 24.18 36.72 20.07
N VAL A 1041 25.17 36.28 19.29
CA VAL A 1041 26.46 36.96 19.14
C VAL A 1041 27.00 36.70 17.74
N THR A 1042 27.61 37.73 17.14
CA THR A 1042 28.39 37.60 15.90
C THR A 1042 29.79 38.09 16.18
N ILE A 1043 30.80 37.28 15.88
CA ILE A 1043 32.20 37.65 15.96
C ILE A 1043 32.78 37.90 14.55
N SER A 1044 33.63 38.91 14.44
CA SER A 1044 34.64 39.01 13.38
C SER A 1044 35.90 38.27 13.83
N LEU A 1045 36.62 37.66 12.90
CA LEU A 1045 37.91 37.00 13.17
C LEU A 1045 39.12 37.95 13.19
N ASP A 1046 38.96 39.17 12.70
CA ASP A 1046 39.89 40.29 12.93
C ASP A 1046 39.75 40.90 14.34
#